data_AF-A0A9D9MNH8-F1
#
_entry.id   AF-A0A9D9MNH8-F1
#
_cell.length_a   1.000
_cell.length_b   1.000
_cell.length_c   1.000
_cell.angle_alpha   90.00
_cell.angle_beta   90.00
_cell.angle_gamma   90.00
#
_symmetry.space_group_name_H-M   'P 1'
#
loop_
_entity.id
_entity.type
_entity.pdbx_description
1 polymer ?
#
loop_
_entity_poly.entity_id
_entity_poly.type
_entity_poly.pdbx_seq_one_letter_code
_entity_poly.pdbx_strand_id
1 'polypeptide(L)'
;TNDTDVDGTISVNTVDLDPTTTGIQTTFTNAQGTWTVTNGIVSFTPAANFNGTASINYTVNDNSSATSNTATITINVTALNDAPVANNDSATTNEDTPVTLNVCTNDTDVDGTINVNTVDLDPTTTGIQTTFTNAQGTWTVTNGIVTFTPAANFNGTASINYTVNDNSSATSNTATITINVTAINDAPVANNDSATTNEDTPVTLNVCTNDTDVDGTINVNTVDLDPTTTGIQTTFTNVQGTWTVTNGIVTFTPAANFNGIASINYTVNDNSSATSNTATITINVTAVNDAPVANNDSATTNEDTPVTLNVCTNDTDVDGTINVNTVDLDPTTTGIQTTFTNAQGTWTVTNGIVTFTPAANFNGTAIANYQVNDNDGGTSNSAFIQINVTAINDAPIVDDENVSCSYNGTITGDLTDIGDYDVDGTSLWANTTVVSGPTNGTIVVLQDGTYTYTPATNFVGSDIIVVQICDQGSPLPALCAYDTIFVTVNPCSINDVNQDCDNDGLTNAEEANSGTDPFNQDSDGDGVIDGTEVSNGTNPTNPCSLIFANQTVTPTNAWNNLDCDNDGLSNGSEVPIGTDPTNPDSDGDGVLDGTEVADNTNPVDPCSFIFASQTVTPILTWNNLDCDNDGLSNGVELNIGTDPTNPDTDGDGVTDGTELSNNTNPTDPCSLIFANQTVVPSITWNNLDCDNDGLLNGLENPAGTDPTNPDTDGDGVLDGTEVTDNTNPVDPCSLIFASQTVTTTNSWNNLDCDNDGLTNGNEVQLGTDPTNPDSDGDGVLDGTEVNDGTNPINPCDLIFSNQTVAPGTDWLTTDCDGDGLTNGEEIENGNNPNDPCDPFTESSLCNIEFNIPEAFSPDGDGVNEYFVIEGIERLQDNDILIFNRWGSEVFRMNKYDNSWNGKSQNSLNVGGDELPSGTYFYLLDTKTVKYGVLKGYIYLKN
;
A
#
# COMPACT_ATOMS: atom_id res chain seq x y z
N THR A 1 111.72 -91.12 31.24
CA THR A 1 113.17 -91.05 30.89
C THR A 1 114.07 -90.70 32.07
N ASN A 2 113.53 -90.47 33.28
CA ASN A 2 114.33 -90.24 34.49
C ASN A 2 114.36 -91.46 35.42
N ASP A 3 113.76 -92.58 35.00
CA ASP A 3 113.70 -93.81 35.76
C ASP A 3 115.00 -94.60 35.57
N THR A 4 115.59 -95.09 36.66
CA THR A 4 116.85 -95.85 36.64
C THR A 4 116.75 -97.12 37.49
N ASP A 5 117.42 -98.17 37.06
CA ASP A 5 117.60 -99.44 37.77
C ASP A 5 119.10 -99.67 37.97
N VAL A 6 119.52 -100.05 39.18
CA VAL A 6 120.93 -100.15 39.58
C VAL A 6 121.55 -101.50 39.28
N ASP A 7 120.74 -102.55 39.09
CA ASP A 7 121.18 -103.93 38.81
C ASP A 7 120.44 -104.62 37.66
N GLY A 8 119.57 -103.90 36.94
CA GLY A 8 118.85 -104.40 35.77
C GLY A 8 118.48 -103.34 34.71
N THR A 9 117.40 -103.61 33.97
CA THR A 9 116.80 -102.69 32.99
C THR A 9 115.31 -102.59 33.22
N ILE A 10 114.75 -101.38 33.11
CA ILE A 10 113.31 -101.13 33.25
C ILE A 10 112.54 -101.71 32.07
N SER A 11 111.47 -102.46 32.35
CA SER A 11 110.59 -102.98 31.32
C SER A 11 109.56 -101.92 30.92
N VAL A 12 109.62 -101.44 29.68
CA VAL A 12 108.71 -100.40 29.18
C VAL A 12 107.24 -100.82 29.14
N ASN A 13 106.95 -102.13 29.20
CA ASN A 13 105.59 -102.68 29.15
C ASN A 13 104.94 -102.83 30.54
N THR A 14 105.59 -102.33 31.60
CA THR A 14 105.12 -102.50 32.99
C THR A 14 104.76 -101.18 33.67
N VAL A 15 104.64 -100.08 32.90
CA VAL A 15 104.13 -98.81 33.42
C VAL A 15 102.68 -98.99 33.83
N ASP A 16 102.43 -98.88 35.13
CA ASP A 16 101.12 -98.96 35.75
C ASP A 16 100.72 -97.55 36.24
N LEU A 17 99.64 -97.00 35.66
CA LEU A 17 99.10 -95.67 35.99
C LEU A 17 98.20 -95.66 37.22
N ASP A 18 97.88 -96.82 37.81
CA ASP A 18 97.17 -96.90 39.10
C ASP A 18 97.75 -97.99 40.00
N PRO A 19 98.88 -97.70 40.67
CA PRO A 19 99.57 -98.65 41.54
C PRO A 19 98.77 -99.10 42.76
N THR A 20 97.59 -98.54 43.00
CA THR A 20 96.70 -98.92 44.11
C THR A 20 95.76 -100.07 43.74
N THR A 21 95.69 -100.42 42.45
CA THR A 21 94.87 -101.51 41.94
C THR A 21 95.73 -102.71 41.54
N THR A 22 95.19 -103.93 41.69
CA THR A 22 95.92 -105.14 41.27
C THR A 22 95.91 -105.28 39.75
N GLY A 23 97.09 -105.23 39.13
CA GLY A 23 97.30 -105.38 37.69
C GLY A 23 98.03 -104.17 37.10
N ILE A 24 98.55 -104.27 35.87
CA ILE A 24 99.17 -103.11 35.20
C ILE A 24 98.06 -102.33 34.50
N GLN A 25 97.79 -101.10 34.95
CA GLN A 25 96.79 -100.23 34.36
C GLN A 25 97.43 -99.31 33.33
N THR A 26 97.19 -99.59 32.06
CA THR A 26 97.72 -98.78 30.95
C THR A 26 96.84 -97.58 30.60
N THR A 27 95.72 -97.35 31.31
CA THR A 27 94.81 -96.21 31.11
C THR A 27 94.24 -95.74 32.44
N PHE A 28 94.15 -94.43 32.64
CA PHE A 28 93.52 -93.81 33.82
C PHE A 28 92.77 -92.53 33.42
N THR A 29 91.48 -92.42 33.74
CA THR A 29 90.65 -91.25 33.40
C THR A 29 90.13 -90.57 34.67
N ASN A 30 90.23 -89.25 34.74
CA ASN A 30 89.65 -88.43 35.79
C ASN A 30 88.97 -87.17 35.21
N ALA A 31 88.52 -86.24 36.06
CA ALA A 31 87.87 -85.00 35.62
C ALA A 31 88.80 -84.05 34.84
N GLN A 32 90.13 -84.23 34.93
CA GLN A 32 91.12 -83.41 34.25
C GLN A 32 91.38 -83.90 32.81
N GLY A 33 91.20 -85.19 32.56
CA GLY A 33 91.43 -85.82 31.26
C GLY A 33 91.73 -87.32 31.36
N THR A 34 92.26 -87.88 30.28
CA THR A 34 92.59 -89.30 30.15
C THR A 34 94.09 -89.50 29.93
N TRP A 35 94.70 -90.32 30.78
CA TRP A 35 96.09 -90.78 30.69
C TRP A 35 96.14 -92.17 30.05
N THR A 36 97.07 -92.41 29.13
CA THR A 36 97.29 -93.73 28.49
C THR A 36 98.77 -94.05 28.38
N VAL A 37 99.11 -95.35 28.42
CA VAL A 37 100.46 -95.88 28.24
C VAL A 37 100.49 -96.67 26.93
N THR A 38 101.52 -96.48 26.11
CA THR A 38 101.83 -97.36 24.97
C THR A 38 103.34 -97.52 24.84
N ASN A 39 103.86 -98.75 24.94
CA ASN A 39 105.29 -99.09 24.87
C ASN A 39 106.18 -98.20 25.79
N GLY A 40 105.70 -97.91 27.00
CA GLY A 40 106.40 -97.08 27.99
C GLY A 40 106.25 -95.57 27.80
N ILE A 41 105.50 -95.10 26.80
CA ILE A 41 105.19 -93.68 26.60
C ILE A 41 103.84 -93.38 27.25
N VAL A 42 103.82 -92.41 28.17
CA VAL A 42 102.59 -91.90 28.79
C VAL A 42 102.08 -90.70 27.98
N SER A 43 100.82 -90.73 27.56
CA SER A 43 100.11 -89.62 26.89
C SER A 43 98.96 -89.13 27.76
N PHE A 44 98.68 -87.83 27.74
CA PHE A 44 97.54 -87.22 28.43
C PHE A 44 96.68 -86.43 27.44
N THR A 45 95.39 -86.75 27.37
CA THR A 45 94.37 -86.01 26.63
C THR A 45 93.52 -85.23 27.62
N PRO A 46 93.66 -83.90 27.74
CA PRO A 46 92.84 -83.08 28.63
C PRO A 46 91.34 -83.20 28.32
N ALA A 47 90.48 -83.05 29.34
CA ALA A 47 89.05 -82.85 29.12
C ALA A 47 88.79 -81.50 28.41
N ALA A 48 87.66 -81.37 27.70
CA ALA A 48 87.28 -80.10 27.08
C ALA A 48 87.27 -78.97 28.14
N ASN A 49 87.85 -77.82 27.80
CA ASN A 49 88.00 -76.63 28.64
C ASN A 49 88.77 -76.87 29.96
N PHE A 50 89.54 -77.96 30.06
CA PHE A 50 90.44 -78.16 31.19
C PHE A 50 91.74 -77.38 31.01
N ASN A 51 92.05 -76.51 31.96
CA ASN A 51 93.34 -75.86 32.12
C ASN A 51 93.85 -76.00 33.56
N GLY A 52 95.16 -75.90 33.73
CA GLY A 52 95.84 -76.09 35.01
C GLY A 52 96.67 -77.35 35.07
N THR A 53 97.08 -77.73 36.27
CA THR A 53 98.01 -78.84 36.50
C THR A 53 97.28 -80.17 36.61
N ALA A 54 97.63 -81.13 35.75
CA ALA A 54 97.20 -82.52 35.84
C ALA A 54 98.39 -83.38 36.29
N SER A 55 98.16 -84.35 37.17
CA SER A 55 99.21 -85.27 37.63
C SER A 55 98.70 -86.70 37.75
N ILE A 56 99.57 -87.66 37.47
CA ILE A 56 99.30 -89.09 37.67
C ILE A 56 100.49 -89.76 38.35
N ASN A 57 100.19 -90.68 39.25
CA ASN A 57 101.20 -91.53 39.88
C ASN A 57 101.40 -92.80 39.05
N TYR A 58 102.64 -93.28 38.92
CA TYR A 58 102.93 -94.53 38.22
C TYR A 58 104.02 -95.34 38.93
N THR A 59 104.04 -96.64 38.66
CA THR A 59 105.13 -97.56 38.98
C THR A 59 105.57 -98.31 37.72
N VAL A 60 106.79 -98.84 37.73
CA VAL A 60 107.34 -99.71 36.68
C VAL A 60 108.02 -100.92 37.32
N ASN A 61 108.09 -102.03 36.60
CA ASN A 61 108.86 -103.20 37.01
C ASN A 61 110.19 -103.31 36.22
N ASP A 62 111.24 -103.80 36.86
CA ASP A 62 112.46 -104.22 36.18
C ASP A 62 112.28 -105.51 35.35
N ASN A 63 113.33 -105.94 34.66
CA ASN A 63 113.36 -107.21 33.91
C ASN A 63 113.37 -108.47 34.81
N SER A 64 113.43 -108.30 36.14
CA SER A 64 113.35 -109.35 37.16
C SER A 64 112.02 -109.34 37.93
N SER A 65 111.04 -108.53 37.49
CA SER A 65 109.71 -108.35 38.08
C SER A 65 109.65 -107.66 39.45
N ALA A 66 110.69 -106.93 39.86
CA ALA A 66 110.65 -106.05 41.03
C ALA A 66 110.00 -104.70 40.68
N THR A 67 109.04 -104.25 41.48
CA THR A 67 108.30 -102.99 41.28
C THR A 67 109.03 -101.80 41.89
N SER A 68 109.08 -100.68 41.18
CA SER A 68 109.65 -99.41 41.63
C SER A 68 108.86 -98.79 42.79
N ASN A 69 109.44 -97.79 43.46
CA ASN A 69 108.63 -96.83 44.22
C ASN A 69 107.67 -96.08 43.29
N THR A 70 106.62 -95.48 43.85
CA THR A 70 105.72 -94.61 43.10
C THR A 70 106.44 -93.34 42.67
N ALA A 71 106.31 -92.98 41.40
CA ALA A 71 106.75 -91.72 40.81
C ALA A 71 105.54 -90.95 40.28
N THR A 72 105.70 -89.65 40.01
CA THR A 72 104.60 -88.78 39.56
C THR A 72 104.96 -88.10 38.25
N ILE A 73 104.05 -88.15 37.29
CA ILE A 73 104.08 -87.30 36.09
C ILE A 73 103.21 -86.08 36.36
N THR A 74 103.70 -84.90 36.03
CA THR A 74 102.96 -83.65 36.12
C THR A 74 102.99 -82.94 34.78
N ILE A 75 101.80 -82.56 34.27
CA ILE A 75 101.60 -81.81 33.03
C ILE A 75 100.84 -80.54 33.37
N ASN A 76 101.27 -79.40 32.81
CA ASN A 76 100.52 -78.15 32.89
C ASN A 76 99.82 -77.91 31.56
N VAL A 77 98.50 -77.85 31.58
CA VAL A 77 97.68 -77.45 30.43
C VAL A 77 97.44 -75.95 30.52
N THR A 78 97.89 -75.19 29.52
CA THR A 78 97.66 -73.74 29.47
C THR A 78 96.23 -73.45 29.03
N ALA A 79 95.57 -72.49 29.67
CA ALA A 79 94.28 -71.98 29.19
C ALA A 79 94.45 -71.35 27.81
N LEU A 80 93.47 -71.59 26.94
CA LEU A 80 93.28 -70.86 25.68
C LEU A 80 91.95 -70.14 25.82
N ASN A 81 91.93 -68.85 25.53
CA ASN A 81 90.74 -68.01 25.70
C ASN A 81 89.67 -68.39 24.65
N ASP A 82 88.45 -68.65 25.09
CA ASP A 82 87.30 -68.87 24.20
C ASP A 82 86.72 -67.52 23.76
N ALA A 83 86.30 -67.41 22.51
CA ALA A 83 85.64 -66.18 22.04
C ALA A 83 84.21 -66.09 22.59
N PRO A 84 83.69 -64.87 22.85
CA PRO A 84 82.30 -64.69 23.26
C PRO A 84 81.32 -65.09 22.15
N VAL A 85 80.07 -65.40 22.53
CA VAL A 85 78.97 -65.71 21.61
C VAL A 85 77.95 -64.58 21.67
N ALA A 86 77.81 -63.84 20.56
CA ALA A 86 76.84 -62.75 20.43
C ALA A 86 75.50 -63.26 19.88
N ASN A 87 74.38 -62.76 20.41
CA ASN A 87 73.02 -63.15 20.03
C ASN A 87 72.25 -61.98 19.36
N ASN A 88 71.28 -62.30 18.50
CA ASN A 88 70.52 -61.27 17.77
C ASN A 88 69.57 -60.48 18.68
N ASP A 89 69.39 -59.20 18.35
CA ASP A 89 68.56 -58.25 19.09
C ASP A 89 67.45 -57.64 18.22
N SER A 90 66.33 -57.25 18.85
CA SER A 90 65.26 -56.54 18.15
C SER A 90 64.51 -55.53 19.01
N ALA A 91 63.96 -54.50 18.36
CA ALA A 91 63.04 -53.52 18.97
C ALA A 91 62.08 -52.92 17.93
N THR A 92 61.09 -52.15 18.41
CA THR A 92 60.11 -51.42 17.59
C THR A 92 60.09 -49.96 17.99
N THR A 93 59.91 -49.07 17.01
CA THR A 93 59.73 -47.63 17.24
C THR A 93 58.82 -47.05 16.18
N ASN A 94 58.28 -45.86 16.42
CA ASN A 94 57.63 -45.09 15.37
C ASN A 94 58.68 -44.38 14.51
N GLU A 95 58.33 -43.99 13.29
CA GLU A 95 59.20 -43.11 12.51
C GLU A 95 59.51 -41.81 13.26
N ASP A 96 60.65 -41.22 12.92
CA ASP A 96 61.25 -40.04 13.57
C ASP A 96 61.51 -40.17 15.08
N THR A 97 61.31 -41.35 15.67
CA THR A 97 61.50 -41.61 17.10
C THR A 97 62.73 -42.49 17.33
N PRO A 98 63.80 -41.99 17.97
CA PRO A 98 64.96 -42.81 18.34
C PRO A 98 64.60 -43.92 19.33
N VAL A 99 65.26 -45.07 19.22
CA VAL A 99 65.10 -46.22 20.12
C VAL A 99 66.44 -46.73 20.63
N THR A 100 66.48 -47.16 21.89
CA THR A 100 67.69 -47.66 22.56
C THR A 100 67.53 -49.10 23.04
N LEU A 101 68.55 -49.94 22.89
CA LEU A 101 68.59 -51.31 23.42
C LEU A 101 70.00 -51.73 23.83
N ASN A 102 70.11 -52.61 24.83
CA ASN A 102 71.40 -53.13 25.29
C ASN A 102 71.67 -54.49 24.62
N VAL A 103 72.61 -54.52 23.66
CA VAL A 103 72.90 -55.68 22.81
C VAL A 103 73.72 -56.75 23.53
N CYS A 104 74.40 -56.43 24.62
CA CYS A 104 75.27 -57.40 25.29
C CYS A 104 74.55 -58.23 26.36
N THR A 105 73.25 -58.01 26.59
CA THR A 105 72.52 -58.63 27.72
C THR A 105 72.20 -60.10 27.50
N ASN A 106 72.09 -60.52 26.24
CA ASN A 106 71.83 -61.88 25.80
C ASN A 106 73.11 -62.62 25.36
N ASP A 107 74.27 -61.98 25.39
CA ASP A 107 75.57 -62.55 24.99
C ASP A 107 76.21 -63.39 26.09
N THR A 108 77.04 -64.38 25.72
CA THR A 108 77.72 -65.27 26.68
C THR A 108 79.21 -65.44 26.39
N ASP A 109 79.99 -65.74 27.43
CA ASP A 109 81.42 -66.05 27.36
C ASP A 109 81.71 -67.19 28.35
N VAL A 110 82.46 -68.20 27.91
CA VAL A 110 82.66 -69.46 28.64
C VAL A 110 83.72 -69.32 29.73
N ASP A 111 84.76 -68.53 29.49
CA ASP A 111 85.92 -68.39 30.37
C ASP A 111 86.30 -66.92 30.66
N GLY A 112 85.57 -65.96 30.10
CA GLY A 112 85.74 -64.52 30.33
C GLY A 112 84.44 -63.76 30.65
N THR A 113 84.44 -62.47 30.31
CA THR A 113 83.27 -61.59 30.39
C THR A 113 83.21 -60.69 29.17
N ILE A 114 82.00 -60.39 28.67
CA ILE A 114 81.78 -59.45 27.57
C ILE A 114 82.31 -58.06 27.93
N ASN A 115 83.17 -57.50 27.08
CA ASN A 115 83.63 -56.13 27.19
C ASN A 115 82.69 -55.21 26.39
N VAL A 116 81.65 -54.70 27.05
CA VAL A 116 80.61 -53.85 26.44
C VAL A 116 81.13 -52.58 25.75
N ASN A 117 82.37 -52.17 26.02
CA ASN A 117 83.00 -51.02 25.36
C ASN A 117 83.59 -51.35 23.97
N THR A 118 83.48 -52.60 23.55
CA THR A 118 84.05 -53.11 22.29
C THR A 118 83.01 -53.52 21.27
N VAL A 119 81.74 -53.17 21.49
CA VAL A 119 80.70 -53.36 20.47
C VAL A 119 81.08 -52.60 19.22
N ASP A 120 81.23 -53.33 18.13
CA ASP A 120 81.53 -52.84 16.80
C ASP A 120 80.29 -52.98 15.92
N LEU A 121 79.72 -51.84 15.51
CA LEU A 121 78.51 -51.75 14.70
C LEU A 121 78.76 -51.95 13.20
N ASP A 122 80.02 -52.08 12.76
CA ASP A 122 80.37 -52.48 11.40
C ASP A 122 81.58 -53.42 11.39
N PRO A 123 81.34 -54.72 11.65
CA PRO A 123 82.38 -55.75 11.67
C PRO A 123 83.14 -55.94 10.35
N THR A 124 82.71 -55.29 9.27
CA THR A 124 83.40 -55.34 7.97
C THR A 124 84.48 -54.27 7.83
N THR A 125 84.44 -53.24 8.67
CA THR A 125 85.44 -52.16 8.72
C THR A 125 86.47 -52.46 9.81
N THR A 126 87.75 -52.24 9.52
CA THR A 126 88.82 -52.50 10.50
C THR A 126 88.76 -51.49 11.65
N GLY A 127 88.56 -51.97 12.88
CA GLY A 127 88.49 -51.16 14.10
C GLY A 127 87.15 -51.33 14.82
N ILE A 128 86.98 -50.73 16.00
CA ILE A 128 85.68 -50.72 16.69
C ILE A 128 84.89 -49.52 16.21
N GLN A 129 83.80 -49.74 15.48
CA GLN A 129 82.94 -48.69 14.97
C GLN A 129 81.81 -48.43 15.95
N THR A 130 81.92 -47.34 16.71
CA THR A 130 80.88 -46.94 17.67
C THR A 130 79.69 -46.22 17.02
N THR A 131 79.77 -45.96 15.71
CA THR A 131 78.71 -45.31 14.93
C THR A 131 78.63 -45.92 13.53
N PHE A 132 77.41 -46.13 13.03
CA PHE A 132 77.15 -46.58 11.67
C PHE A 132 75.93 -45.84 11.10
N THR A 133 76.03 -45.31 9.90
CA THR A 133 74.92 -44.59 9.25
C THR A 133 74.62 -45.22 7.90
N ASN A 134 73.35 -45.49 7.64
CA ASN A 134 72.84 -45.99 6.36
C ASN A 134 71.63 -45.17 5.92
N ALA A 135 70.98 -45.56 4.82
CA ALA A 135 69.81 -44.84 4.30
C ALA A 135 68.61 -44.88 5.25
N GLN A 136 68.54 -45.89 6.12
CA GLN A 136 67.45 -46.10 7.06
C GLN A 136 67.60 -45.25 8.33
N GLY A 137 68.82 -44.86 8.70
CA GLY A 137 69.07 -44.03 9.88
C GLY A 137 70.51 -44.12 10.41
N THR A 138 70.70 -43.61 11.63
CA THR A 138 72.00 -43.59 12.32
C THR A 138 71.97 -44.47 13.56
N TRP A 139 72.98 -45.32 13.70
CA TRP A 139 73.21 -46.22 14.82
C TRP A 139 74.42 -45.74 15.61
N THR A 140 74.31 -45.66 16.94
CA THR A 140 75.44 -45.31 17.82
C THR A 140 75.47 -46.24 19.02
N VAL A 141 76.65 -46.60 19.51
CA VAL A 141 76.79 -47.45 20.71
C VAL A 141 77.64 -46.78 21.78
N THR A 142 77.22 -46.93 23.03
CA THR A 142 78.00 -46.53 24.21
C THR A 142 77.78 -47.55 25.32
N ASN A 143 78.86 -48.16 25.82
CA ASN A 143 78.83 -49.16 26.89
C ASN A 143 77.81 -50.30 26.64
N GLY A 144 77.76 -50.84 25.42
CA GLY A 144 76.83 -51.92 25.03
C GLY A 144 75.39 -51.48 24.73
N ILE A 145 75.05 -50.19 24.91
CA ILE A 145 73.72 -49.66 24.59
C ILE A 145 73.76 -49.05 23.19
N VAL A 146 73.02 -49.64 22.26
CA VAL A 146 72.85 -49.16 20.89
C VAL A 146 71.61 -48.26 20.82
N THR A 147 71.77 -47.09 20.22
CA THR A 147 70.70 -46.15 19.86
C THR A 147 70.55 -46.14 18.35
N PHE A 148 69.35 -46.38 17.84
CA PHE A 148 68.99 -46.17 16.44
C PHE A 148 68.09 -44.93 16.32
N THR A 149 68.50 -43.98 15.50
CA THR A 149 67.70 -42.82 15.08
C THR A 149 67.30 -43.04 13.63
N PRO A 150 66.01 -43.31 13.33
CA PRO A 150 65.51 -43.40 11.97
C PRO A 150 65.87 -42.16 11.15
N ALA A 151 66.10 -42.32 9.85
CA ALA A 151 66.09 -41.19 8.92
C ALA A 151 64.68 -40.57 8.88
N ALA A 152 64.58 -39.29 8.54
CA ALA A 152 63.29 -38.61 8.46
C ALA A 152 62.32 -39.36 7.55
N ASN A 153 61.10 -39.61 8.03
CA ASN A 153 60.01 -40.31 7.33
C ASN A 153 60.37 -41.74 6.89
N PHE A 154 61.38 -42.35 7.52
CA PHE A 154 61.70 -43.75 7.29
C PHE A 154 60.75 -44.64 8.08
N ASN A 155 59.97 -45.46 7.38
CA ASN A 155 59.23 -46.57 7.94
C ASN A 155 59.65 -47.90 7.28
N GLY A 156 59.42 -49.01 7.98
CA GLY A 156 59.87 -50.34 7.60
C GLY A 156 61.01 -50.86 8.47
N THR A 157 61.70 -51.90 8.00
CA THR A 157 62.70 -52.61 8.81
C THR A 157 64.11 -52.07 8.56
N ALA A 158 64.82 -51.68 9.63
CA ALA A 158 66.23 -51.32 9.62
C ALA A 158 67.05 -52.41 10.34
N SER A 159 68.20 -52.80 9.78
CA SER A 159 69.09 -53.77 10.43
C SER A 159 70.57 -53.50 10.19
N ILE A 160 71.39 -53.88 11.17
CA ILE A 160 72.85 -53.88 11.11
C ILE A 160 73.41 -55.15 11.76
N ASN A 161 74.66 -55.46 11.43
CA ASN A 161 75.43 -56.53 12.07
C ASN A 161 76.35 -55.93 13.13
N TYR A 162 76.62 -56.66 14.21
CA TYR A 162 77.60 -56.27 15.21
C TYR A 162 78.47 -57.45 15.68
N THR A 163 79.62 -57.12 16.26
CA THR A 163 80.46 -58.04 17.04
C THR A 163 80.86 -57.37 18.35
N VAL A 164 81.28 -58.14 19.34
CA VAL A 164 81.79 -57.63 20.62
C VAL A 164 82.96 -58.50 21.07
N ASN A 165 83.93 -57.91 21.76
CA ASN A 165 85.05 -58.66 22.31
C ASN A 165 84.80 -59.01 23.78
N ASP A 166 85.49 -60.04 24.27
CA ASP A 166 85.62 -60.30 25.69
C ASP A 166 86.67 -59.40 26.37
N ASN A 167 86.89 -59.62 27.66
CA ASN A 167 87.92 -58.95 28.45
C ASN A 167 89.36 -59.41 28.12
N SER A 168 89.54 -60.41 27.26
CA SER A 168 90.81 -60.95 26.77
C SER A 168 91.08 -60.61 25.29
N SER A 169 90.23 -59.81 24.66
CA SER A 169 90.28 -59.35 23.27
C SER A 169 89.95 -60.39 22.19
N ALA A 170 89.30 -61.51 22.51
CA ALA A 170 88.73 -62.39 21.47
C ALA A 170 87.37 -61.83 21.00
N THR A 171 87.15 -61.87 19.69
CA THR A 171 85.95 -61.31 19.03
C THR A 171 84.87 -62.36 18.84
N SER A 172 83.62 -61.99 19.09
CA SER A 172 82.46 -62.86 18.95
C SER A 172 82.18 -63.29 17.49
N ASN A 173 81.24 -64.22 17.33
CA ASN A 173 80.50 -64.33 16.06
C ASN A 173 79.74 -63.03 15.75
N THR A 174 79.37 -62.85 14.48
CA THR A 174 78.47 -61.77 14.07
C THR A 174 77.04 -62.05 14.54
N ALA A 175 76.40 -61.04 15.11
CA ALA A 175 74.97 -61.00 15.46
C ALA A 175 74.28 -59.82 14.77
N THR A 176 72.96 -59.82 14.70
CA THR A 176 72.16 -58.78 14.00
C THR A 176 71.27 -58.01 14.97
N ILE A 177 71.18 -56.70 14.78
CA ILE A 177 70.20 -55.83 15.44
C ILE A 177 69.12 -55.50 14.41
N THR A 178 67.85 -55.74 14.72
CA THR A 178 66.71 -55.46 13.84
C THR A 178 65.71 -54.50 14.50
N ILE A 179 65.46 -53.35 13.89
CA ILE A 179 64.47 -52.38 14.34
C ILE A 179 63.32 -52.33 13.33
N ASN A 180 62.08 -52.54 13.79
CA ASN A 180 60.90 -52.33 12.98
C ASN A 180 60.31 -50.93 13.26
N VAL A 181 60.30 -50.07 12.24
CA VAL A 181 59.82 -48.69 12.32
C VAL A 181 58.40 -48.60 11.75
N THR A 182 57.43 -48.20 12.56
CA THR A 182 56.03 -48.03 12.16
C THR A 182 55.75 -46.62 11.68
N ALA A 183 55.03 -46.50 10.55
CA ALA A 183 54.60 -45.23 10.00
C ALA A 183 53.55 -44.53 10.90
N ILE A 184 53.58 -43.21 10.92
CA ILE A 184 52.59 -42.30 11.49
C ILE A 184 52.19 -41.34 10.37
N ASN A 185 50.88 -41.22 10.14
CA ASN A 185 50.36 -40.37 9.07
C ASN A 185 50.86 -38.92 9.18
N ASP A 186 51.52 -38.43 8.13
CA ASP A 186 51.92 -37.03 8.00
C ASP A 186 50.74 -36.18 7.51
N ALA A 187 50.64 -34.95 7.99
CA ALA A 187 49.63 -34.03 7.46
C ALA A 187 50.04 -33.52 6.07
N PRO A 188 49.08 -33.28 5.16
CA PRO A 188 49.39 -32.69 3.86
C PRO A 188 49.92 -31.26 3.98
N VAL A 189 50.67 -30.80 2.98
CA VAL A 189 51.17 -29.43 2.86
C VAL A 189 50.43 -28.72 1.74
N ALA A 190 49.62 -27.72 2.10
CA ALA A 190 48.89 -26.89 1.17
C ALA A 190 49.72 -25.67 0.74
N ASN A 191 49.69 -25.32 -0.56
CA ASN A 191 50.48 -24.25 -1.16
C ASN A 191 49.58 -23.13 -1.71
N ASN A 192 50.03 -21.87 -1.62
CA ASN A 192 49.21 -20.74 -2.07
C ASN A 192 48.89 -20.78 -3.58
N ASP A 193 47.67 -20.36 -3.92
CA ASP A 193 47.17 -20.28 -5.28
C ASP A 193 46.90 -18.85 -5.73
N SER A 194 46.95 -18.63 -7.04
CA SER A 194 46.54 -17.34 -7.61
C SER A 194 45.92 -17.45 -9.00
N ALA A 195 45.02 -16.52 -9.32
CA ALA A 195 44.49 -16.33 -10.66
C ALA A 195 44.11 -14.86 -10.92
N THR A 196 43.76 -14.54 -12.16
CA THR A 196 43.33 -13.20 -12.58
C THR A 196 42.01 -13.28 -13.33
N THR A 197 41.14 -12.30 -13.14
CA THR A 197 39.89 -12.16 -13.88
C THR A 197 39.54 -10.70 -14.06
N ASN A 198 38.64 -10.39 -15.00
CA ASN A 198 38.03 -9.07 -15.05
C ASN A 198 36.96 -8.96 -13.96
N GLU A 199 36.60 -7.74 -13.56
CA GLU A 199 35.43 -7.55 -12.73
C GLU A 199 34.17 -8.13 -13.40
N ASP A 200 33.20 -8.48 -12.56
CA ASP A 200 31.95 -9.17 -12.93
C ASP A 200 32.11 -10.51 -13.68
N THR A 201 33.33 -11.03 -13.79
CA THR A 201 33.63 -12.28 -14.49
C THR A 201 34.09 -13.34 -13.50
N PRO A 202 33.33 -14.44 -13.30
CA PRO A 202 33.75 -15.54 -12.46
C PRO A 202 35.02 -16.24 -12.99
N VAL A 203 35.87 -16.72 -12.07
CA VAL A 203 37.09 -17.47 -12.39
C VAL A 203 37.16 -18.78 -11.61
N THR A 204 37.73 -19.82 -12.22
CA THR A 204 37.91 -21.14 -11.60
C THR A 204 39.37 -21.56 -11.57
N LEU A 205 39.79 -22.22 -10.49
CA LEU A 205 41.12 -22.83 -10.36
C LEU A 205 41.09 -24.10 -9.50
N ASN A 206 42.05 -25.00 -9.69
CA ASN A 206 42.19 -26.20 -8.85
C ASN A 206 43.31 -26.00 -7.82
N VAL A 207 42.92 -25.85 -6.56
CA VAL A 207 43.79 -25.48 -5.42
C VAL A 207 44.56 -26.65 -4.82
N CYS A 208 44.29 -27.88 -5.27
CA CYS A 208 44.98 -29.07 -4.77
C CYS A 208 46.11 -29.54 -5.70
N THR A 209 46.35 -28.86 -6.82
CA THR A 209 47.31 -29.32 -7.85
C THR A 209 48.76 -29.10 -7.47
N ASN A 210 49.01 -28.10 -6.63
CA ASN A 210 50.30 -27.71 -6.07
C ASN A 210 50.52 -28.25 -4.65
N ASP A 211 49.54 -28.91 -4.05
CA ASP A 211 49.62 -29.48 -2.70
C ASP A 211 50.36 -30.83 -2.69
N THR A 212 50.99 -31.17 -1.56
CA THR A 212 51.79 -32.41 -1.42
C THR A 212 51.48 -33.14 -0.13
N ASP A 213 51.60 -34.47 -0.15
CA ASP A 213 51.45 -35.36 1.00
C ASP A 213 52.58 -36.41 0.94
N VAL A 214 53.24 -36.66 2.07
CA VAL A 214 54.47 -37.47 2.15
C VAL A 214 54.14 -38.97 2.05
N ASP A 215 53.08 -39.41 2.72
CA ASP A 215 52.73 -40.81 2.90
C ASP A 215 51.27 -41.14 2.54
N GLY A 216 50.47 -40.11 2.21
CA GLY A 216 49.08 -40.22 1.76
C GLY A 216 48.79 -39.59 0.40
N THR A 217 47.52 -39.23 0.20
CA THR A 217 47.03 -38.47 -0.97
C THR A 217 46.05 -37.41 -0.53
N ILE A 218 46.08 -36.23 -1.18
CA ILE A 218 45.13 -35.14 -0.93
C ILE A 218 43.69 -35.59 -1.23
N ASN A 219 42.79 -35.41 -0.27
CA ASN A 219 41.36 -35.63 -0.46
C ASN A 219 40.69 -34.33 -0.92
N VAL A 220 40.61 -34.13 -2.24
CA VAL A 220 40.04 -32.94 -2.88
C VAL A 220 38.60 -32.59 -2.48
N ASN A 221 37.86 -33.52 -1.87
CA ASN A 221 36.49 -33.29 -1.39
C ASN A 221 36.44 -32.65 0.00
N THR A 222 37.60 -32.39 0.60
CA THR A 222 37.74 -31.85 1.96
C THR A 222 38.35 -30.46 1.99
N VAL A 223 38.44 -29.79 0.84
CA VAL A 223 38.84 -28.38 0.79
C VAL A 223 37.84 -27.57 1.59
N ASP A 224 38.36 -26.90 2.62
CA ASP A 224 37.65 -26.02 3.51
C ASP A 224 38.06 -24.58 3.22
N LEU A 225 37.11 -23.78 2.74
CA LEU A 225 37.32 -22.37 2.36
C LEU A 225 37.25 -21.41 3.55
N ASP A 226 36.92 -21.89 4.74
CA ASP A 226 36.99 -21.10 5.98
C ASP A 226 37.48 -21.95 7.16
N PRO A 227 38.81 -22.15 7.27
CA PRO A 227 39.42 -22.94 8.34
C PRO A 227 39.19 -22.39 9.75
N THR A 228 38.56 -21.21 9.90
CA THR A 228 38.23 -20.62 11.21
C THR A 228 36.85 -21.05 11.72
N THR A 229 36.02 -21.61 10.85
CA THR A 229 34.69 -22.14 11.17
C THR A 229 34.76 -23.65 11.34
N THR A 230 34.08 -24.20 12.34
CA THR A 230 34.05 -25.65 12.56
C THR A 230 33.31 -26.34 11.41
N GLY A 231 34.00 -27.22 10.67
CA GLY A 231 33.41 -28.05 9.61
C GLY A 231 34.27 -28.06 8.37
N ILE A 232 33.68 -28.45 7.22
CA ILE A 232 34.27 -28.21 5.89
C ILE A 232 33.34 -27.22 5.20
N GLN A 233 33.83 -26.01 4.93
CA GLN A 233 33.04 -24.95 4.32
C GLN A 233 33.29 -24.97 2.82
N THR A 234 32.32 -25.52 2.07
CA THR A 234 32.37 -25.57 0.61
C THR A 234 31.97 -24.26 -0.07
N THR A 235 31.58 -23.25 0.72
CA THR A 235 31.21 -21.91 0.25
C THR A 235 31.64 -20.88 1.28
N PHE A 236 32.20 -19.77 0.82
CA PHE A 236 32.55 -18.61 1.63
C PHE A 236 32.19 -17.33 0.87
N THR A 237 31.58 -16.36 1.55
CA THR A 237 31.16 -15.09 0.93
C THR A 237 31.71 -13.93 1.74
N ASN A 238 32.35 -12.98 1.08
CA ASN A 238 32.84 -11.74 1.69
C ASN A 238 32.46 -10.53 0.81
N VAL A 239 32.95 -9.34 1.17
CA VAL A 239 32.66 -8.10 0.43
C VAL A 239 33.24 -8.08 -0.99
N GLN A 240 34.22 -8.93 -1.29
CA GLN A 240 34.90 -8.97 -2.58
C GLN A 240 34.20 -9.92 -3.56
N GLY A 241 33.44 -10.90 -3.04
CA GLY A 241 32.69 -11.85 -3.85
C GLY A 241 32.38 -13.16 -3.13
N THR A 242 31.94 -14.14 -3.92
CA THR A 242 31.53 -15.47 -3.45
C THR A 242 32.50 -16.54 -3.95
N TRP A 243 32.99 -17.38 -3.04
CA TRP A 243 33.88 -18.50 -3.28
C TRP A 243 33.10 -19.80 -3.08
N THR A 244 33.16 -20.72 -4.03
CA THR A 244 32.60 -22.07 -3.90
C THR A 244 33.62 -23.11 -4.30
N VAL A 245 33.60 -24.29 -3.68
CA VAL A 245 34.50 -25.38 -4.05
C VAL A 245 33.72 -26.67 -4.33
N THR A 246 34.15 -27.38 -5.37
CA THR A 246 33.68 -28.73 -5.68
C THR A 246 34.85 -29.55 -6.20
N ASN A 247 35.15 -30.66 -5.53
CA ASN A 247 36.23 -31.58 -5.88
C ASN A 247 37.58 -30.87 -6.10
N GLY A 248 37.96 -29.97 -5.18
CA GLY A 248 39.21 -29.18 -5.25
C GLY A 248 39.21 -28.01 -6.25
N ILE A 249 38.15 -27.84 -7.04
CA ILE A 249 38.01 -26.71 -7.97
C ILE A 249 37.27 -25.59 -7.26
N VAL A 250 37.96 -24.49 -7.02
CA VAL A 250 37.42 -23.26 -6.43
C VAL A 250 36.93 -22.34 -7.56
N THR A 251 35.71 -21.85 -7.43
CA THR A 251 35.12 -20.79 -8.27
C THR A 251 34.98 -19.53 -7.44
N PHE A 252 35.59 -18.43 -7.88
CA PHE A 252 35.37 -17.10 -7.33
C PHE A 252 34.52 -16.27 -8.29
N THR A 253 33.38 -15.78 -7.79
CA THR A 253 32.53 -14.81 -8.47
C THR A 253 32.73 -13.46 -7.79
N PRO A 254 33.38 -12.47 -8.45
CA PRO A 254 33.50 -11.12 -7.90
C PRO A 254 32.13 -10.52 -7.54
N ALA A 255 32.09 -9.69 -6.49
CA ALA A 255 30.94 -8.81 -6.27
C ALA A 255 30.83 -7.79 -7.43
N ALA A 256 29.63 -7.27 -7.66
CA ALA A 256 29.40 -6.30 -8.73
C ALA A 256 30.37 -5.11 -8.61
N ASN A 257 31.04 -4.77 -9.71
CA ASN A 257 32.00 -3.66 -9.83
C ASN A 257 33.19 -3.74 -8.86
N PHE A 258 33.50 -4.95 -8.35
CA PHE A 258 34.67 -5.16 -7.53
C PHE A 258 35.92 -5.33 -8.40
N ASN A 259 36.88 -4.43 -8.24
CA ASN A 259 38.24 -4.60 -8.73
C ASN A 259 39.27 -4.51 -7.59
N GLY A 260 40.45 -5.09 -7.82
CA GLY A 260 41.50 -5.24 -6.81
C GLY A 260 41.69 -6.69 -6.38
N ILE A 261 42.29 -6.88 -5.20
CA ILE A 261 42.71 -8.21 -4.73
C ILE A 261 41.63 -8.83 -3.84
N ALA A 262 41.12 -9.99 -4.23
CA ALA A 262 40.30 -10.86 -3.38
C ALA A 262 41.15 -12.01 -2.84
N SER A 263 41.01 -12.34 -1.54
CA SER A 263 41.79 -13.42 -0.94
C SER A 263 41.04 -14.14 0.16
N ILE A 264 41.19 -15.46 0.22
CA ILE A 264 40.72 -16.31 1.31
C ILE A 264 41.82 -17.30 1.72
N ASN A 265 41.66 -17.86 2.92
CA ASN A 265 42.48 -18.95 3.42
C ASN A 265 41.76 -20.28 3.15
N TYR A 266 42.50 -21.35 2.92
CA TYR A 266 41.94 -22.69 2.85
C TYR A 266 42.83 -23.73 3.54
N THR A 267 42.22 -24.85 3.90
CA THR A 267 42.90 -26.09 4.31
C THR A 267 42.30 -27.26 3.55
N VAL A 268 43.04 -28.37 3.46
CA VAL A 268 42.56 -29.62 2.88
C VAL A 268 43.04 -30.79 3.72
N ASN A 269 42.25 -31.86 3.78
CA ASN A 269 42.66 -33.08 4.47
C ASN A 269 43.26 -34.09 3.48
N ASP A 270 44.08 -34.99 4.00
CA ASP A 270 44.50 -36.18 3.28
C ASP A 270 43.39 -37.27 3.29
N ASN A 271 43.72 -38.43 2.76
CA ASN A 271 42.87 -39.63 2.77
C ASN A 271 42.79 -40.33 4.14
N SER A 272 43.54 -39.87 5.14
CA SER A 272 43.58 -40.36 6.53
C SER A 272 42.99 -39.36 7.54
N SER A 273 42.41 -38.26 7.06
CA SER A 273 41.80 -37.16 7.82
C SER A 273 42.74 -36.24 8.59
N ALA A 274 44.05 -36.20 8.30
CA ALA A 274 44.92 -35.15 8.82
C ALA A 274 44.78 -33.87 7.98
N THR A 275 44.72 -32.72 8.65
CA THR A 275 44.49 -31.41 8.03
C THR A 275 45.79 -30.70 7.71
N SER A 276 45.86 -30.07 6.54
CA SER A 276 47.03 -29.32 6.10
C SER A 276 47.34 -28.08 6.95
N ASN A 277 48.51 -27.46 6.71
CA ASN A 277 48.69 -26.04 7.02
C ASN A 277 47.66 -25.18 6.27
N THR A 278 47.43 -23.96 6.76
CA THR A 278 46.64 -22.96 6.03
C THR A 278 47.43 -22.44 4.83
N ALA A 279 46.78 -22.37 3.67
CA ALA A 279 47.27 -21.74 2.44
C ALA A 279 46.28 -20.66 1.98
N THR A 280 46.70 -19.79 1.05
CA THR A 280 45.89 -18.66 0.58
C THR A 280 45.55 -18.79 -0.89
N ILE A 281 44.31 -18.47 -1.26
CA ILE A 281 43.89 -18.28 -2.66
C ILE A 281 43.79 -16.79 -2.90
N THR A 282 44.50 -16.26 -3.90
CA THR A 282 44.51 -14.83 -4.25
C THR A 282 44.04 -14.61 -5.68
N ILE A 283 42.95 -13.87 -5.86
CA ILE A 283 42.44 -13.46 -7.17
C ILE A 283 42.71 -11.98 -7.38
N ASN A 284 43.42 -11.63 -8.46
CA ASN A 284 43.56 -10.24 -8.90
C ASN A 284 42.46 -9.92 -9.92
N VAL A 285 41.50 -9.10 -9.51
CA VAL A 285 40.37 -8.66 -10.34
C VAL A 285 40.74 -7.34 -11.01
N THR A 286 40.80 -7.33 -12.34
CA THR A 286 41.14 -6.14 -13.14
C THR A 286 39.89 -5.36 -13.49
N ALA A 287 39.94 -4.04 -13.31
CA ALA A 287 38.88 -3.12 -13.69
C ALA A 287 38.65 -3.14 -15.21
N VAL A 288 37.40 -2.96 -15.61
CA VAL A 288 36.89 -2.81 -16.97
C VAL A 288 35.95 -1.62 -16.95
N ASN A 289 36.23 -0.60 -17.76
CA ASN A 289 35.46 0.62 -17.78
C ASN A 289 33.95 0.39 -17.91
N ASP A 290 33.16 0.88 -16.95
CA ASP A 290 31.71 0.93 -17.03
C ASP A 290 31.27 2.12 -17.88
N ALA A 291 30.30 1.92 -18.77
CA ALA A 291 29.75 3.03 -19.52
C ALA A 291 28.92 3.93 -18.58
N PRO A 292 28.93 5.26 -18.78
CA PRO A 292 28.13 6.17 -17.96
C PRO A 292 26.63 5.95 -18.20
N VAL A 293 25.82 6.37 -17.25
CA VAL A 293 24.35 6.35 -17.35
C VAL A 293 23.85 7.78 -17.44
N ALA A 294 23.26 8.12 -18.60
CA ALA A 294 22.66 9.42 -18.85
C ALA A 294 21.18 9.43 -18.42
N ASN A 295 20.75 10.51 -17.76
CA ASN A 295 19.40 10.65 -17.18
C ASN A 295 18.64 11.80 -17.82
N ASN A 296 17.33 11.63 -18.04
CA ASN A 296 16.54 12.64 -18.74
C ASN A 296 16.51 13.99 -18.01
N ASP A 297 16.49 15.05 -18.81
CA ASP A 297 16.54 16.43 -18.39
C ASP A 297 15.26 17.17 -18.75
N SER A 298 14.90 18.18 -17.95
CA SER A 298 13.79 19.07 -18.31
C SER A 298 13.99 20.50 -17.85
N ALA A 299 13.44 21.44 -18.63
CA ALA A 299 13.32 22.85 -18.25
C ALA A 299 12.08 23.49 -18.89
N THR A 300 11.74 24.69 -18.42
CA THR A 300 10.68 25.52 -19.00
C THR A 300 11.27 26.86 -19.44
N THR A 301 10.76 27.40 -20.53
CA THR A 301 11.08 28.75 -20.98
C THR A 301 9.86 29.36 -21.65
N ASN A 302 9.85 30.68 -21.81
CA ASN A 302 8.87 31.30 -22.67
C ASN A 302 9.30 31.19 -24.14
N GLU A 303 8.37 31.33 -25.08
CA GLU A 303 8.73 31.44 -26.49
C GLU A 303 9.68 32.62 -26.73
N ASP A 304 10.44 32.51 -27.81
CA ASP A 304 11.53 33.42 -28.21
C ASP A 304 12.64 33.64 -27.15
N THR A 305 12.58 32.93 -26.03
CA THR A 305 13.54 33.05 -24.93
C THR A 305 14.42 31.80 -24.86
N PRO A 306 15.74 31.91 -25.15
CA PRO A 306 16.65 30.78 -24.98
C PRO A 306 16.76 30.32 -23.52
N VAL A 307 16.91 29.02 -23.32
CA VAL A 307 17.11 28.41 -22.00
C VAL A 307 18.35 27.53 -21.98
N THR A 308 19.05 27.53 -20.84
CA THR A 308 20.27 26.74 -20.65
C THR A 308 20.12 25.76 -19.49
N LEU A 309 20.60 24.53 -19.66
CA LEU A 309 20.61 23.49 -18.64
C LEU A 309 21.91 22.69 -18.71
N ASN A 310 22.43 22.25 -17.57
CA ASN A 310 23.57 21.32 -17.52
C ASN A 310 23.07 19.88 -17.44
N VAL A 311 23.16 19.17 -18.55
CA VAL A 311 22.59 17.82 -18.75
C VAL A 311 23.45 16.71 -18.15
N CYS A 312 24.66 17.03 -17.70
CA CYS A 312 25.55 16.04 -17.10
C CYS A 312 25.47 16.01 -15.57
N THR A 313 24.60 16.82 -14.95
CA THR A 313 24.56 16.96 -13.48
C THR A 313 23.84 15.83 -12.76
N ASN A 314 22.89 15.21 -13.44
CA ASN A 314 22.10 14.06 -13.01
C ASN A 314 22.66 12.74 -13.56
N ASP A 315 23.64 12.77 -14.47
CA ASP A 315 24.30 11.61 -15.04
C ASP A 315 25.26 10.95 -14.02
N THR A 316 25.43 9.63 -14.11
CA THR A 316 26.27 8.85 -13.18
C THR A 316 27.26 7.96 -13.91
N ASP A 317 28.42 7.73 -13.31
CA ASP A 317 29.46 6.83 -13.80
C ASP A 317 30.01 6.07 -12.58
N VAL A 318 30.17 4.76 -12.71
CA VAL A 318 30.49 3.85 -11.60
C VAL A 318 31.96 3.93 -11.23
N ASP A 319 32.84 3.99 -12.23
CA ASP A 319 34.28 3.88 -12.08
C ASP A 319 35.05 5.03 -12.76
N GLY A 320 34.35 5.88 -13.52
CA GLY A 320 34.89 7.07 -14.17
C GLY A 320 34.24 8.40 -13.77
N THR A 321 34.34 9.36 -14.67
CA THR A 321 33.73 10.68 -14.60
C THR A 321 33.16 11.06 -15.97
N ILE A 322 32.00 11.72 -15.97
CA ILE A 322 31.37 12.21 -17.20
C ILE A 322 32.28 13.22 -17.90
N ASN A 323 32.62 12.95 -19.16
CA ASN A 323 33.33 13.90 -20.01
C ASN A 323 32.33 14.84 -20.69
N VAL A 324 32.02 15.94 -20.01
CA VAL A 324 31.06 16.97 -20.45
C VAL A 324 31.34 17.56 -21.85
N ASN A 325 32.53 17.37 -22.41
CA ASN A 325 32.86 17.83 -23.77
C ASN A 325 32.40 16.87 -24.88
N THR A 326 31.81 15.73 -24.50
CA THR A 326 31.41 14.66 -25.42
C THR A 326 29.90 14.50 -25.53
N VAL A 327 29.12 15.45 -24.98
CA VAL A 327 27.67 15.47 -25.17
C VAL A 327 27.36 15.58 -26.65
N ASP A 328 26.67 14.56 -27.15
CA ASP A 328 26.20 14.43 -28.52
C ASP A 328 24.68 14.63 -28.56
N LEU A 329 24.23 15.71 -29.18
CA LEU A 329 22.81 16.09 -29.28
C LEU A 329 22.07 15.39 -30.44
N ASP A 330 22.76 14.60 -31.25
CA ASP A 330 22.14 13.72 -32.24
C ASP A 330 22.88 12.38 -32.33
N PRO A 331 22.64 11.47 -31.35
CA PRO A 331 23.27 10.16 -31.29
C PRO A 331 23.00 9.26 -32.52
N THR A 332 22.09 9.64 -33.40
CA THR A 332 21.78 8.88 -34.63
C THR A 332 22.75 9.22 -35.77
N THR A 333 23.49 10.31 -35.65
CA THR A 333 24.51 10.75 -36.60
C THR A 333 25.89 10.33 -36.10
N THR A 334 26.76 9.86 -37.01
CA THR A 334 28.12 9.44 -36.61
C THR A 334 28.98 10.63 -36.19
N GLY A 335 29.48 10.60 -34.95
CA GLY A 335 30.36 11.63 -34.38
C GLY A 335 29.64 12.50 -33.35
N ILE A 336 30.37 13.26 -32.54
CA ILE A 336 29.79 14.11 -31.50
C ILE A 336 29.16 15.34 -32.14
N GLN A 337 27.83 15.46 -32.06
CA GLN A 337 27.08 16.59 -32.59
C GLN A 337 26.84 17.63 -31.50
N THR A 338 27.63 18.71 -31.52
CA THR A 338 27.49 19.81 -30.56
C THR A 338 26.31 20.74 -30.89
N THR A 339 25.56 20.44 -31.95
CA THR A 339 24.46 21.24 -32.49
C THR A 339 23.42 20.31 -33.10
N PHE A 340 22.15 20.56 -32.79
CA PHE A 340 20.99 19.87 -33.38
C PHE A 340 19.90 20.90 -33.65
N THR A 341 19.31 20.88 -34.84
CA THR A 341 18.24 21.83 -35.21
C THR A 341 17.05 21.04 -35.75
N ASN A 342 15.87 21.32 -35.21
CA ASN A 342 14.60 20.74 -35.64
C ASN A 342 13.56 21.87 -35.86
N ALA A 343 12.30 21.50 -36.11
CA ALA A 343 11.24 22.49 -36.34
C ALA A 343 10.93 23.34 -35.10
N GLN A 344 11.21 22.82 -33.91
CA GLN A 344 10.94 23.47 -32.63
C GLN A 344 12.01 24.51 -32.25
N GLY A 345 13.24 24.36 -32.73
CA GLY A 345 14.33 25.28 -32.44
C GLY A 345 15.73 24.71 -32.67
N THR A 346 16.73 25.42 -32.14
CA THR A 346 18.15 25.04 -32.24
C THR A 346 18.72 24.73 -30.85
N TRP A 347 19.37 23.58 -30.75
CA TRP A 347 20.06 23.08 -29.57
C TRP A 347 21.57 23.19 -29.81
N THR A 348 22.30 23.76 -28.85
CA THR A 348 23.76 23.83 -28.87
C THR A 348 24.30 23.36 -27.54
N VAL A 349 25.42 22.64 -27.51
CA VAL A 349 26.08 22.25 -26.26
C VAL A 349 27.50 22.76 -26.17
N THR A 350 27.89 23.21 -24.99
CA THR A 350 29.28 23.56 -24.66
C THR A 350 29.56 23.14 -23.22
N ASN A 351 30.56 22.27 -23.03
CA ASN A 351 30.97 21.76 -21.72
C ASN A 351 29.79 21.22 -20.88
N GLY A 352 28.92 20.40 -21.48
CA GLY A 352 27.74 19.81 -20.83
C GLY A 352 26.56 20.76 -20.64
N ILE A 353 26.72 22.04 -20.96
CA ILE A 353 25.63 23.02 -20.88
C ILE A 353 24.95 23.08 -22.24
N VAL A 354 23.72 22.59 -22.29
CA VAL A 354 22.85 22.65 -23.46
C VAL A 354 22.07 23.96 -23.42
N THR A 355 22.09 24.69 -24.52
CA THR A 355 21.25 25.86 -24.78
C THR A 355 20.23 25.49 -25.84
N PHE A 356 18.94 25.63 -25.53
CA PHE A 356 17.87 25.55 -26.51
C PHE A 356 17.37 26.96 -26.83
N THR A 357 17.37 27.31 -28.12
CA THR A 357 16.76 28.52 -28.65
C THR A 357 15.50 28.11 -29.42
N PRO A 358 14.29 28.42 -28.92
CA PRO A 358 13.05 28.18 -29.65
C PRO A 358 13.08 28.78 -31.06
N ALA A 359 12.41 28.15 -32.01
CA ALA A 359 12.06 28.82 -33.27
C ALA A 359 11.11 29.98 -32.97
N ALA A 360 11.07 30.99 -33.85
CA ALA A 360 10.19 32.14 -33.67
C ALA A 360 8.74 31.71 -33.47
N ASN A 361 8.10 32.20 -32.41
CA ASN A 361 6.71 31.96 -32.03
C ASN A 361 6.38 30.46 -31.82
N PHE A 362 7.40 29.65 -31.47
CA PHE A 362 7.18 28.26 -31.10
C PHE A 362 6.79 28.15 -29.63
N ASN A 363 5.60 27.62 -29.39
CA ASN A 363 5.15 27.16 -28.08
C ASN A 363 4.80 25.65 -28.10
N GLY A 364 4.84 25.01 -26.93
CA GLY A 364 4.69 23.57 -26.77
C GLY A 364 5.99 22.85 -26.37
N THR A 365 6.08 21.55 -26.62
CA THR A 365 7.19 20.73 -26.12
C THR A 365 8.26 20.51 -27.20
N ALA A 366 9.51 20.84 -26.89
CA ALA A 366 10.69 20.54 -27.69
C ALA A 366 11.51 19.42 -27.04
N ILE A 367 11.99 18.46 -27.83
CA ILE A 367 12.78 17.31 -27.36
C ILE A 367 14.04 17.15 -28.21
N ALA A 368 15.17 16.90 -27.55
CA ALA A 368 16.40 16.42 -28.16
C ALA A 368 16.92 15.20 -27.39
N ASN A 369 17.40 14.17 -28.09
CA ASN A 369 18.08 13.05 -27.45
C ASN A 369 19.56 13.40 -27.27
N TYR A 370 20.19 12.87 -26.22
CA TYR A 370 21.62 12.98 -26.06
C TYR A 370 22.27 11.69 -25.56
N GLN A 371 23.55 11.57 -25.86
CA GLN A 371 24.49 10.64 -25.23
C GLN A 371 25.72 11.43 -24.77
N VAL A 372 26.45 10.89 -23.81
CA VAL A 372 27.71 11.45 -23.34
C VAL A 372 28.68 10.32 -23.07
N ASN A 373 29.97 10.59 -23.24
CA ASN A 373 31.01 9.63 -22.89
C ASN A 373 31.61 9.94 -21.52
N ASP A 374 32.19 8.93 -20.90
CA ASP A 374 33.07 9.08 -19.76
C ASP A 374 34.48 9.58 -20.21
N ASN A 375 35.40 9.72 -19.25
CA ASN A 375 36.77 10.10 -19.51
C ASN A 375 37.65 9.00 -20.14
N ASP A 376 37.17 7.77 -20.20
CA ASP A 376 37.88 6.57 -20.67
C ASP A 376 37.34 6.04 -22.02
N GLY A 377 36.30 6.66 -22.55
CA GLY A 377 35.71 6.47 -23.88
C GLY A 377 34.43 5.63 -23.93
N GLY A 378 33.85 5.22 -22.80
CA GLY A 378 32.55 4.53 -22.76
C GLY A 378 31.40 5.49 -23.07
N THR A 379 30.45 5.07 -23.90
CA THR A 379 29.29 5.89 -24.32
C THR A 379 28.04 5.51 -23.53
N SER A 380 27.31 6.49 -23.03
CA SER A 380 26.11 6.28 -22.23
C SER A 380 24.95 5.63 -22.98
N ASN A 381 23.91 5.22 -22.24
CA ASN A 381 22.57 5.06 -22.82
C ASN A 381 22.09 6.39 -23.43
N SER A 382 21.11 6.32 -24.34
CA SER A 382 20.42 7.52 -24.81
C SER A 382 19.48 8.05 -23.71
N ALA A 383 19.57 9.34 -23.44
CA ALA A 383 18.62 10.11 -22.63
C ALA A 383 18.00 11.22 -23.49
N PHE A 384 17.01 11.93 -22.96
CA PHE A 384 16.40 13.07 -23.65
C PHE A 384 16.34 14.32 -22.78
N ILE A 385 16.35 15.47 -23.45
CA ILE A 385 16.16 16.80 -22.89
C ILE A 385 14.79 17.27 -23.36
N GLN A 386 13.90 17.58 -22.42
CA GLN A 386 12.57 18.09 -22.70
C GLN A 386 12.45 19.55 -22.27
N ILE A 387 12.20 20.45 -23.22
CA ILE A 387 11.91 21.85 -22.93
C ILE A 387 10.42 22.10 -23.18
N ASN A 388 9.71 22.55 -22.15
CA ASN A 388 8.33 23.03 -22.29
C ASN A 388 8.37 24.54 -22.52
N VAL A 389 7.99 24.97 -23.71
CA VAL A 389 7.94 26.36 -24.12
C VAL A 389 6.54 26.91 -23.92
N THR A 390 6.40 27.90 -23.05
CA THR A 390 5.13 28.58 -22.77
C THR A 390 4.94 29.76 -23.72
N ALA A 391 3.72 29.89 -24.26
CA ALA A 391 3.35 31.03 -25.09
C ALA A 391 3.43 32.35 -24.30
N ILE A 392 3.72 33.44 -24.99
CA ILE A 392 3.59 34.85 -24.59
C ILE A 392 2.75 35.50 -25.67
N ASN A 393 1.76 36.31 -25.28
CA ASN A 393 0.94 36.99 -26.26
C ASN A 393 1.74 38.03 -27.05
N ASP A 394 1.72 37.92 -28.37
CA ASP A 394 2.26 38.86 -29.34
C ASP A 394 1.23 39.95 -29.66
N ALA A 395 1.70 41.14 -30.07
CA ALA A 395 0.78 42.20 -30.49
C ALA A 395 0.29 41.96 -31.94
N PRO A 396 -0.94 42.38 -32.27
CA PRO A 396 -1.46 42.24 -33.63
C PRO A 396 -0.66 43.09 -34.63
N ILE A 397 -0.56 42.60 -35.86
CA ILE A 397 0.00 43.32 -37.01
C ILE A 397 -1.17 43.95 -37.77
N VAL A 398 -1.07 45.24 -38.12
CA VAL A 398 -2.13 46.04 -38.77
C VAL A 398 -1.67 46.73 -40.07
N ASP A 399 -2.61 47.04 -40.97
CA ASP A 399 -2.42 47.69 -42.28
C ASP A 399 -3.37 48.90 -42.50
N ASP A 400 -2.82 50.10 -42.68
CA ASP A 400 -3.59 51.37 -42.75
C ASP A 400 -4.64 51.44 -43.90
N GLU A 401 -5.84 51.98 -43.65
CA GLU A 401 -6.89 52.17 -44.67
C GLU A 401 -6.89 53.52 -45.39
N ASN A 402 -7.20 53.51 -46.69
CA ASN A 402 -7.39 54.71 -47.50
C ASN A 402 -8.78 54.75 -48.17
N VAL A 403 -9.64 55.70 -47.79
CA VAL A 403 -11.04 55.80 -48.24
C VAL A 403 -11.45 57.20 -48.72
N SER A 404 -12.54 57.28 -49.51
CA SER A 404 -13.09 58.56 -50.00
C SER A 404 -14.63 58.53 -50.10
N CYS A 405 -15.31 59.65 -49.80
CA CYS A 405 -16.77 59.78 -49.82
C CYS A 405 -17.28 61.04 -50.56
N SER A 406 -18.58 61.05 -50.86
CA SER A 406 -19.29 62.18 -51.48
C SER A 406 -19.57 63.31 -50.48
N TYR A 407 -19.98 64.48 -51.00
CA TYR A 407 -20.39 65.62 -50.16
C TYR A 407 -21.54 65.20 -49.23
N ASN A 408 -21.39 65.45 -47.93
CA ASN A 408 -22.30 64.98 -46.87
C ASN A 408 -22.54 63.45 -46.84
N GLY A 409 -21.80 62.66 -47.63
CA GLY A 409 -21.92 61.22 -47.69
C GLY A 409 -21.07 60.52 -46.65
N THR A 410 -21.60 59.47 -46.04
CA THR A 410 -20.88 58.61 -45.11
C THR A 410 -20.08 57.53 -45.85
N ILE A 411 -19.06 56.97 -45.20
CA ILE A 411 -18.31 55.80 -45.70
C ILE A 411 -18.13 54.80 -44.57
N THR A 412 -18.17 53.51 -44.92
CA THR A 412 -17.96 52.40 -43.99
C THR A 412 -16.77 51.55 -44.42
N GLY A 413 -16.08 50.94 -43.45
CA GLY A 413 -14.98 49.99 -43.67
C GLY A 413 -14.83 49.05 -42.47
N ASP A 414 -13.76 48.25 -42.47
CA ASP A 414 -13.43 47.25 -41.44
C ASP A 414 -11.93 47.30 -41.16
N LEU A 415 -11.56 47.44 -39.88
CA LEU A 415 -10.20 47.56 -39.33
C LEU A 415 -9.61 46.21 -38.88
N THR A 416 -10.25 45.11 -39.28
CA THR A 416 -9.81 43.74 -38.98
C THR A 416 -9.76 42.91 -40.26
N ASP A 417 -9.57 43.59 -41.39
CA ASP A 417 -9.80 43.03 -42.71
C ASP A 417 -8.52 42.35 -43.28
N ILE A 418 -8.39 42.28 -44.61
CA ILE A 418 -7.29 41.55 -45.24
C ILE A 418 -6.01 42.38 -45.17
N GLY A 419 -5.20 42.08 -44.16
CA GLY A 419 -3.93 42.77 -43.91
C GLY A 419 -3.56 42.65 -42.44
N ASP A 420 -4.60 42.64 -41.59
CA ASP A 420 -4.48 42.58 -40.15
C ASP A 420 -4.54 41.14 -39.65
N TYR A 421 -3.62 40.78 -38.76
CA TYR A 421 -3.69 39.49 -38.09
C TYR A 421 -2.91 39.48 -36.79
N ASP A 422 -3.35 38.61 -35.88
CA ASP A 422 -2.63 38.27 -34.68
C ASP A 422 -1.66 37.10 -34.93
N VAL A 423 -0.45 37.21 -34.40
CA VAL A 423 0.59 36.18 -34.57
C VAL A 423 0.22 34.89 -33.83
N ASP A 424 -0.48 35.00 -32.71
CA ASP A 424 -1.03 33.88 -31.93
C ASP A 424 -2.30 33.27 -32.56
N GLY A 425 -2.80 33.87 -33.64
CA GLY A 425 -3.97 33.43 -34.37
C GLY A 425 -5.29 33.70 -33.65
N THR A 426 -5.31 34.61 -32.68
CA THR A 426 -6.55 35.07 -32.06
C THR A 426 -7.31 36.04 -32.96
N SER A 427 -8.61 36.19 -32.72
CA SER A 427 -9.42 37.17 -33.44
C SER A 427 -9.07 38.59 -33.00
N LEU A 428 -9.07 39.53 -33.94
CA LEU A 428 -8.85 40.94 -33.66
C LEU A 428 -10.16 41.63 -33.26
N TRP A 429 -10.04 42.71 -32.48
CA TRP A 429 -11.14 43.61 -32.18
C TRP A 429 -10.63 45.05 -32.10
N ALA A 430 -11.49 46.01 -32.44
CA ALA A 430 -11.14 47.43 -32.42
C ALA A 430 -11.59 48.12 -31.13
N ASN A 431 -10.73 48.97 -30.57
CA ASN A 431 -11.14 49.87 -29.52
C ASN A 431 -12.09 50.92 -30.09
N THR A 432 -13.30 50.98 -29.53
CA THR A 432 -14.35 51.90 -29.98
C THR A 432 -14.03 53.37 -29.68
N THR A 433 -13.06 53.62 -28.79
CA THR A 433 -12.55 54.97 -28.53
C THR A 433 -11.37 55.25 -29.44
N VAL A 434 -11.57 56.16 -30.39
CA VAL A 434 -10.49 56.64 -31.27
C VAL A 434 -9.37 57.33 -30.49
N VAL A 435 -8.14 57.07 -30.89
CA VAL A 435 -6.93 57.63 -30.26
C VAL A 435 -6.76 59.09 -30.66
N SER A 436 -7.01 59.40 -31.94
CA SER A 436 -6.84 60.74 -32.52
C SER A 436 -7.70 60.90 -33.78
N GLY A 437 -8.18 62.13 -34.02
CA GLY A 437 -9.09 62.44 -35.13
C GLY A 437 -10.51 61.87 -34.93
N PRO A 438 -11.43 62.06 -35.88
CA PRO A 438 -11.31 62.97 -37.02
C PRO A 438 -11.39 64.44 -36.60
N THR A 439 -10.84 65.35 -37.41
CA THR A 439 -10.92 66.81 -37.15
C THR A 439 -12.13 67.45 -37.84
N ASN A 440 -12.63 66.86 -38.93
CA ASN A 440 -13.64 67.46 -39.78
C ASN A 440 -14.80 66.49 -40.08
N GLY A 441 -15.15 65.67 -39.11
CA GLY A 441 -16.24 64.72 -39.16
C GLY A 441 -16.39 63.99 -37.83
N THR A 442 -17.26 63.01 -37.80
CA THR A 442 -17.39 62.04 -36.72
C THR A 442 -17.09 60.67 -37.26
N ILE A 443 -16.62 59.78 -36.39
CA ILE A 443 -16.46 58.37 -36.70
C ILE A 443 -17.08 57.56 -35.57
N VAL A 444 -17.74 56.46 -35.94
CA VAL A 444 -18.18 55.42 -35.03
C VAL A 444 -17.40 54.17 -35.39
N VAL A 445 -16.64 53.65 -34.43
CA VAL A 445 -15.93 52.37 -34.55
C VAL A 445 -16.62 51.37 -33.63
N LEU A 446 -16.97 50.21 -34.18
CA LEU A 446 -17.56 49.10 -33.45
C LEU A 446 -16.47 48.12 -33.03
N GLN A 447 -16.79 47.31 -32.01
CA GLN A 447 -15.83 46.38 -31.43
C GLN A 447 -15.38 45.30 -32.43
N ASP A 448 -16.22 44.97 -33.42
CA ASP A 448 -15.93 44.00 -34.46
C ASP A 448 -15.00 44.51 -35.56
N GLY A 449 -14.43 45.71 -35.43
CA GLY A 449 -13.56 46.31 -36.43
C GLY A 449 -14.29 47.21 -37.43
N THR A 450 -15.61 47.09 -37.56
CA THR A 450 -16.36 47.90 -38.52
C THR A 450 -16.43 49.36 -38.08
N TYR A 451 -16.30 50.28 -39.05
CA TYR A 451 -16.42 51.70 -38.79
C TYR A 451 -17.33 52.40 -39.78
N THR A 452 -17.89 53.53 -39.34
CA THR A 452 -18.61 54.49 -40.17
C THR A 452 -18.06 55.88 -39.92
N TYR A 453 -17.52 56.51 -40.97
CA TYR A 453 -17.12 57.91 -40.95
C TYR A 453 -18.20 58.78 -41.60
N THR A 454 -18.55 59.87 -40.91
CA THR A 454 -19.49 60.89 -41.36
C THR A 454 -18.77 62.23 -41.39
N PRO A 455 -18.55 62.85 -42.56
CA PRO A 455 -17.93 64.17 -42.63
C PRO A 455 -18.82 65.22 -41.96
N ALA A 456 -18.21 66.28 -41.41
CA ALA A 456 -18.97 67.40 -40.90
C ALA A 456 -19.78 68.04 -42.03
N THR A 457 -20.98 68.54 -41.72
CA THR A 457 -21.85 69.16 -42.73
C THR A 457 -21.09 70.22 -43.52
N ASN A 458 -21.12 70.12 -44.85
CA ASN A 458 -20.43 70.99 -45.78
C ASN A 458 -18.89 70.92 -45.78
N PHE A 459 -18.28 69.94 -45.13
CA PHE A 459 -16.83 69.75 -45.16
C PHE A 459 -16.37 69.16 -46.50
N VAL A 460 -15.24 69.67 -47.00
CA VAL A 460 -14.55 69.19 -48.20
C VAL A 460 -13.06 69.22 -47.90
N GLY A 461 -12.38 68.09 -48.10
CA GLY A 461 -10.96 67.96 -47.75
C GLY A 461 -10.62 66.56 -47.25
N SER A 462 -9.47 66.43 -46.59
CA SER A 462 -9.01 65.15 -46.04
C SER A 462 -9.13 65.12 -44.51
N ASP A 463 -9.32 63.93 -43.96
CA ASP A 463 -9.35 63.65 -42.53
C ASP A 463 -8.46 62.44 -42.21
N ILE A 464 -7.97 62.35 -40.98
CA ILE A 464 -7.11 61.23 -40.51
C ILE A 464 -7.62 60.78 -39.16
N ILE A 465 -7.81 59.48 -38.99
CA ILE A 465 -8.25 58.84 -37.75
C ILE A 465 -7.22 57.79 -37.35
N VAL A 466 -6.84 57.75 -36.08
CA VAL A 466 -5.99 56.71 -35.50
C VAL A 466 -6.80 55.92 -34.48
N VAL A 467 -6.81 54.61 -34.61
CA VAL A 467 -7.52 53.66 -33.74
C VAL A 467 -6.55 52.65 -33.14
N GLN A 468 -7.02 51.84 -32.19
CA GLN A 468 -6.26 50.72 -31.65
C GLN A 468 -6.97 49.42 -31.98
N ILE A 469 -6.22 48.48 -32.57
CA ILE A 469 -6.68 47.11 -32.82
C ILE A 469 -5.97 46.21 -31.82
N CYS A 470 -6.73 45.38 -31.13
CA CYS A 470 -6.26 44.54 -30.04
C CYS A 470 -6.55 43.06 -30.33
N ASP A 471 -5.73 42.20 -29.77
CA ASP A 471 -5.95 40.75 -29.73
C ASP A 471 -6.86 40.34 -28.55
N GLN A 472 -7.10 39.03 -28.39
CA GLN A 472 -7.88 38.49 -27.28
C GLN A 472 -7.05 38.21 -26.01
N GLY A 473 -5.75 38.51 -26.01
CA GLY A 473 -4.84 38.29 -24.90
C GLY A 473 -4.68 36.83 -24.55
N SER A 474 -4.22 36.00 -25.48
CA SER A 474 -4.01 34.58 -25.24
C SER A 474 -2.54 34.20 -25.40
N PRO A 475 -1.74 34.18 -24.31
CA PRO A 475 -2.12 34.35 -22.89
C PRO A 475 -2.22 35.80 -22.39
N LEU A 476 -3.12 36.06 -21.43
CA LEU A 476 -3.46 37.42 -20.97
C LEU A 476 -2.25 38.20 -20.43
N PRO A 477 -2.25 39.54 -20.54
CA PRO A 477 -3.33 40.43 -21.02
C PRO A 477 -3.30 40.71 -22.54
N ALA A 478 -4.39 41.26 -23.07
CA ALA A 478 -4.46 41.68 -24.47
C ALA A 478 -3.45 42.79 -24.83
N LEU A 479 -2.86 42.69 -26.01
CA LEU A 479 -1.99 43.71 -26.60
C LEU A 479 -2.70 44.40 -27.76
N CYS A 480 -2.29 45.65 -28.04
CA CYS A 480 -2.89 46.46 -29.09
C CYS A 480 -1.83 47.13 -29.96
N ALA A 481 -2.11 47.25 -31.25
CA ALA A 481 -1.38 48.03 -32.23
C ALA A 481 -2.20 49.25 -32.69
N TYR A 482 -1.53 50.26 -33.24
CA TYR A 482 -2.19 51.46 -33.77
C TYR A 482 -2.39 51.32 -35.27
N ASP A 483 -3.59 51.67 -35.72
CA ASP A 483 -4.01 51.60 -37.11
C ASP A 483 -4.60 52.94 -37.58
N THR A 484 -4.50 53.27 -38.86
CA THR A 484 -4.77 54.61 -39.39
C THR A 484 -5.71 54.61 -40.61
N ILE A 485 -6.84 55.31 -40.46
CA ILE A 485 -7.78 55.57 -41.56
C ILE A 485 -7.52 56.95 -42.16
N PHE A 486 -7.24 57.01 -43.46
CA PHE A 486 -7.13 58.24 -44.24
C PHE A 486 -8.41 58.46 -45.08
N VAL A 487 -9.13 59.56 -44.85
CA VAL A 487 -10.41 59.87 -45.52
C VAL A 487 -10.29 61.09 -46.44
N THR A 488 -10.97 61.10 -47.59
CA THR A 488 -11.12 62.26 -48.50
C THR A 488 -12.58 62.54 -48.89
N VAL A 489 -13.07 63.77 -48.67
CA VAL A 489 -14.46 64.23 -48.90
C VAL A 489 -14.53 65.20 -50.09
N ASN A 490 -15.47 64.96 -51.02
CA ASN A 490 -15.64 65.72 -52.27
C ASN A 490 -16.74 66.85 -52.17
N PRO A 491 -16.73 67.94 -52.99
CA PRO A 491 -17.68 69.08 -52.91
C PRO A 491 -19.08 68.93 -53.60
N CYS A 492 -20.12 69.72 -53.20
CA CYS A 492 -21.47 69.75 -53.85
C CYS A 492 -21.47 70.38 -55.26
N SER A 493 -22.32 69.89 -56.16
CA SER A 493 -22.46 70.25 -57.57
C SER A 493 -23.88 69.96 -58.09
N ILE A 494 -24.59 70.99 -58.57
CA ILE A 494 -25.92 70.85 -59.23
C ILE A 494 -25.93 69.88 -60.43
N ASN A 495 -24.75 69.61 -61.02
CA ASN A 495 -24.64 68.68 -62.15
C ASN A 495 -24.47 67.21 -61.70
N ASP A 496 -24.30 66.97 -60.40
CA ASP A 496 -24.28 65.65 -59.82
C ASP A 496 -25.69 65.31 -59.36
N VAL A 497 -26.39 64.57 -60.23
CA VAL A 497 -27.81 64.24 -60.07
C VAL A 497 -28.11 63.37 -58.85
N ASN A 498 -27.09 62.77 -58.23
CA ASN A 498 -27.22 61.91 -57.06
C ASN A 498 -26.90 62.63 -55.75
N GLN A 499 -26.56 63.92 -55.80
CA GLN A 499 -26.34 64.71 -54.59
C GLN A 499 -27.67 65.27 -54.09
N ASP A 500 -27.77 65.35 -52.77
CA ASP A 500 -28.82 66.03 -52.01
C ASP A 500 -28.14 67.26 -51.39
N CYS A 501 -28.38 68.45 -51.96
CA CYS A 501 -27.62 69.65 -51.58
C CYS A 501 -28.27 70.46 -50.43
N ASP A 502 -29.56 70.26 -50.11
CA ASP A 502 -30.24 70.90 -48.97
C ASP A 502 -30.59 69.91 -47.84
N ASN A 503 -30.27 68.64 -48.04
CA ASN A 503 -30.32 67.58 -47.05
C ASN A 503 -31.75 67.28 -46.57
N ASP A 504 -32.72 67.35 -47.48
CA ASP A 504 -34.11 67.03 -47.22
C ASP A 504 -34.45 65.53 -47.46
N GLY A 505 -33.48 64.78 -48.02
CA GLY A 505 -33.61 63.35 -48.35
C GLY A 505 -33.94 63.08 -49.81
N LEU A 506 -34.10 64.10 -50.64
CA LEU A 506 -34.27 63.98 -52.09
C LEU A 506 -32.97 64.37 -52.79
N THR A 507 -32.60 63.59 -53.79
CA THR A 507 -31.55 64.02 -54.70
C THR A 507 -32.05 65.21 -55.52
N ASN A 508 -31.11 66.02 -56.03
CA ASN A 508 -31.39 67.12 -56.96
C ASN A 508 -32.27 66.69 -58.15
N ALA A 509 -32.26 65.40 -58.53
CA ALA A 509 -33.10 64.84 -59.58
C ALA A 509 -34.52 64.48 -59.13
N GLU A 510 -34.70 64.09 -57.88
CA GLU A 510 -35.99 63.73 -57.29
C GLU A 510 -36.84 64.96 -56.99
N GLU A 511 -36.23 66.02 -56.47
CA GLU A 511 -36.93 67.29 -56.18
C GLU A 511 -37.49 67.94 -57.45
N ALA A 512 -36.70 67.90 -58.52
CA ALA A 512 -37.15 68.38 -59.83
C ALA A 512 -38.38 67.61 -60.37
N ASN A 513 -38.59 66.35 -59.95
CA ASN A 513 -39.76 65.56 -60.32
C ASN A 513 -40.96 65.80 -59.39
N SER A 514 -40.70 66.04 -58.10
CA SER A 514 -41.72 66.32 -57.08
C SER A 514 -42.23 67.77 -57.12
N GLY A 515 -41.51 68.65 -57.81
CA GLY A 515 -41.87 70.07 -57.94
C GLY A 515 -41.39 70.94 -56.78
N THR A 516 -40.46 70.41 -55.98
CA THR A 516 -39.83 71.01 -54.81
C THR A 516 -38.50 71.69 -55.20
N ASP A 517 -37.86 72.44 -54.29
CA ASP A 517 -36.69 73.28 -54.58
C ASP A 517 -35.38 72.69 -54.00
N PRO A 518 -34.37 72.33 -54.82
CA PRO A 518 -33.06 71.75 -54.41
C PRO A 518 -32.16 72.50 -53.43
N PHE A 519 -32.69 73.57 -52.86
CA PHE A 519 -32.05 74.44 -51.89
C PHE A 519 -33.00 74.82 -50.73
N ASN A 520 -34.21 74.26 -50.68
CA ASN A 520 -35.23 74.54 -49.67
C ASN A 520 -36.03 73.29 -49.29
N GLN A 521 -35.75 72.82 -48.08
CA GLN A 521 -36.26 71.58 -47.50
C GLN A 521 -37.79 71.48 -47.23
N ASP A 522 -38.60 72.56 -47.23
CA ASP A 522 -40.06 72.50 -46.99
C ASP A 522 -40.78 73.48 -47.94
N SER A 523 -41.49 72.94 -48.92
CA SER A 523 -42.10 73.70 -50.00
C SER A 523 -43.52 74.21 -49.69
N ASP A 524 -44.28 73.58 -48.79
CA ASP A 524 -45.69 73.91 -48.54
C ASP A 524 -45.97 74.56 -47.17
N GLY A 525 -44.99 74.51 -46.28
CA GLY A 525 -44.97 75.22 -45.01
C GLY A 525 -45.84 74.59 -43.94
N ASP A 526 -46.15 73.30 -44.04
CA ASP A 526 -46.85 72.53 -43.02
C ASP A 526 -45.93 72.04 -41.90
N GLY A 527 -44.62 72.19 -42.04
CA GLY A 527 -43.63 71.78 -41.04
C GLY A 527 -42.94 70.46 -41.33
N VAL A 528 -43.36 69.69 -42.33
CA VAL A 528 -42.71 68.46 -42.79
C VAL A 528 -41.81 68.80 -43.98
N ILE A 529 -40.62 68.18 -44.04
CA ILE A 529 -39.70 68.42 -45.16
C ILE A 529 -40.10 67.60 -46.39
N ASP A 530 -39.84 68.14 -47.58
CA ASP A 530 -40.30 67.63 -48.87
C ASP A 530 -39.94 66.15 -49.09
N GLY A 531 -38.69 65.76 -48.81
CA GLY A 531 -38.29 64.36 -48.86
C GLY A 531 -39.01 63.44 -47.90
N THR A 532 -39.37 63.91 -46.71
CA THR A 532 -40.15 63.12 -45.75
C THR A 532 -41.56 62.87 -46.28
N GLU A 533 -42.19 63.85 -46.90
CA GLU A 533 -43.53 63.72 -47.47
C GLU A 533 -43.57 62.79 -48.69
N VAL A 534 -42.61 62.93 -49.60
CA VAL A 534 -42.48 62.00 -50.73
C VAL A 534 -42.29 60.57 -50.23
N SER A 535 -41.50 60.37 -49.17
CA SER A 535 -41.22 59.04 -48.62
C SER A 535 -42.43 58.40 -47.94
N ASN A 536 -43.23 59.18 -47.21
CA ASN A 536 -44.35 58.69 -46.44
C ASN A 536 -45.68 58.70 -47.24
N GLY A 537 -45.62 59.19 -48.48
CA GLY A 537 -46.75 59.23 -49.41
C GLY A 537 -47.70 60.40 -49.20
N THR A 538 -47.35 61.33 -48.32
CA THR A 538 -48.02 62.63 -48.23
C THR A 538 -47.57 63.55 -49.36
N ASN A 539 -48.20 64.72 -49.49
CA ASN A 539 -48.06 65.54 -50.68
C ASN A 539 -47.31 66.81 -50.32
N PRO A 540 -46.07 67.02 -50.80
CA PRO A 540 -45.19 68.14 -50.44
C PRO A 540 -45.61 69.51 -50.98
N THR A 541 -46.89 69.62 -51.33
CA THR A 541 -47.53 70.83 -51.85
C THR A 541 -48.93 71.05 -51.25
N ASN A 542 -49.38 70.21 -50.31
CA ASN A 542 -50.69 70.27 -49.68
C ASN A 542 -50.64 70.20 -48.14
N PRO A 543 -50.93 71.31 -47.44
CA PRO A 543 -50.65 71.42 -46.00
C PRO A 543 -51.57 70.64 -45.04
N CYS A 544 -52.69 70.04 -45.48
CA CYS A 544 -53.45 69.06 -44.66
C CYS A 544 -53.14 67.61 -45.05
N SER A 545 -52.23 67.40 -46.00
CA SER A 545 -51.75 66.07 -46.36
C SER A 545 -50.40 65.91 -45.70
N LEU A 546 -50.41 65.62 -44.40
CA LEU A 546 -49.22 65.44 -43.60
C LEU A 546 -49.40 64.30 -42.62
N ILE A 547 -48.28 63.74 -42.17
CA ILE A 547 -48.24 62.96 -40.94
C ILE A 547 -47.77 63.94 -39.87
N PHE A 548 -48.66 64.31 -38.94
CA PHE A 548 -48.40 65.39 -37.99
C PHE A 548 -47.11 65.17 -37.17
N ALA A 549 -46.83 63.92 -36.78
CA ALA A 549 -45.61 63.55 -36.08
C ALA A 549 -44.30 63.82 -36.86
N ASN A 550 -44.36 64.01 -38.18
CA ASN A 550 -43.20 64.24 -39.04
C ASN A 550 -42.82 65.72 -39.20
N GLN A 551 -43.49 66.63 -38.49
CA GLN A 551 -43.10 68.04 -38.49
C GLN A 551 -41.72 68.21 -37.85
N THR A 552 -40.74 68.63 -38.64
CA THR A 552 -39.34 68.87 -38.21
C THR A 552 -38.92 70.33 -38.39
N VAL A 553 -39.73 71.11 -39.11
CA VAL A 553 -39.55 72.55 -39.31
C VAL A 553 -40.78 73.30 -38.81
N THR A 554 -40.62 74.59 -38.52
CA THR A 554 -41.70 75.37 -37.89
C THR A 554 -42.86 75.58 -38.89
N PRO A 555 -44.09 75.10 -38.61
CA PRO A 555 -45.23 75.28 -39.50
C PRO A 555 -45.59 76.75 -39.69
N THR A 556 -46.15 77.07 -40.85
CA THR A 556 -46.55 78.45 -41.17
C THR A 556 -47.84 78.86 -40.44
N ASN A 557 -48.06 80.16 -40.32
CA ASN A 557 -49.32 80.70 -39.79
C ASN A 557 -50.55 80.31 -40.63
N ALA A 558 -50.36 79.89 -41.90
CA ALA A 558 -51.44 79.45 -42.76
C ALA A 558 -51.96 78.07 -42.32
N TRP A 559 -51.06 77.16 -41.96
CA TRP A 559 -51.38 75.83 -41.46
C TRP A 559 -52.14 75.87 -40.12
N ASN A 560 -51.69 76.68 -39.16
CA ASN A 560 -52.28 76.76 -37.81
C ASN A 560 -53.78 77.16 -37.75
N ASN A 561 -54.35 77.74 -38.81
CA ASN A 561 -55.76 78.20 -38.83
C ASN A 561 -56.71 77.19 -39.50
N LEU A 562 -56.22 76.03 -39.93
CA LEU A 562 -57.05 74.96 -40.48
C LEU A 562 -57.63 74.09 -39.35
N ASP A 563 -58.63 73.30 -39.71
CA ASP A 563 -59.24 72.21 -38.93
C ASP A 563 -59.22 71.04 -39.92
N CYS A 564 -58.17 70.20 -39.86
CA CYS A 564 -57.94 69.19 -40.88
C CYS A 564 -58.78 67.91 -40.64
N ASP A 565 -59.26 67.64 -39.41
CA ASP A 565 -59.95 66.39 -39.04
C ASP A 565 -61.45 66.53 -38.69
N ASN A 566 -61.93 67.76 -38.48
CA ASN A 566 -63.33 68.12 -38.21
C ASN A 566 -63.89 67.60 -36.87
N ASP A 567 -63.06 67.46 -35.85
CA ASP A 567 -63.47 67.08 -34.49
C ASP A 567 -64.13 68.24 -33.70
N GLY A 568 -63.99 69.47 -34.21
CA GLY A 568 -64.51 70.71 -33.63
C GLY A 568 -63.45 71.65 -33.06
N LEU A 569 -62.18 71.27 -33.13
CA LEU A 569 -61.00 72.06 -32.79
C LEU A 569 -60.30 72.54 -34.08
N SER A 570 -59.26 73.36 -33.94
CA SER A 570 -58.44 73.82 -35.08
C SER A 570 -57.02 73.33 -34.82
N ASN A 571 -56.19 73.15 -35.85
CA ASN A 571 -54.82 72.67 -35.69
C ASN A 571 -54.03 73.45 -34.61
N GLY A 572 -54.12 74.77 -34.58
CA GLY A 572 -53.47 75.61 -33.57
C GLY A 572 -54.08 75.56 -32.15
N SER A 573 -55.27 74.99 -31.98
CA SER A 573 -55.98 74.75 -30.71
C SER A 573 -55.74 73.33 -30.17
N GLU A 574 -55.48 72.38 -31.06
CA GLU A 574 -55.20 70.97 -30.78
C GLU A 574 -53.76 70.75 -30.32
N VAL A 575 -52.80 71.35 -31.05
CA VAL A 575 -51.36 71.26 -30.74
C VAL A 575 -51.05 71.60 -29.26
N PRO A 576 -51.62 72.65 -28.63
CA PRO A 576 -51.37 72.96 -27.22
C PRO A 576 -52.00 72.00 -26.21
N ILE A 577 -53.08 71.29 -26.56
CA ILE A 577 -53.76 70.33 -25.68
C ILE A 577 -53.32 68.88 -25.95
N GLY A 578 -52.49 68.66 -26.97
CA GLY A 578 -51.85 67.38 -27.24
C GLY A 578 -52.65 66.45 -28.14
N THR A 579 -53.73 66.94 -28.75
CA THR A 579 -54.53 66.19 -29.73
C THR A 579 -53.92 66.32 -31.13
N ASP A 580 -54.10 65.29 -31.97
CA ASP A 580 -53.56 65.24 -33.33
C ASP A 580 -54.50 65.95 -34.31
N PRO A 581 -54.08 67.06 -34.97
CA PRO A 581 -54.90 67.82 -35.92
C PRO A 581 -55.44 67.07 -37.15
N THR A 582 -55.08 65.80 -37.29
CA THR A 582 -55.51 64.91 -38.37
C THR A 582 -56.34 63.72 -37.87
N ASN A 583 -56.58 63.60 -36.57
CA ASN A 583 -57.26 62.46 -35.94
C ASN A 583 -58.30 62.90 -34.87
N PRO A 584 -59.61 62.63 -35.08
CA PRO A 584 -60.67 63.19 -34.24
C PRO A 584 -60.90 62.50 -32.88
N ASP A 585 -60.14 61.44 -32.56
CA ASP A 585 -60.15 60.68 -31.30
C ASP A 585 -58.69 60.27 -31.01
N SER A 586 -58.00 61.10 -30.23
CA SER A 586 -56.54 61.07 -30.07
C SER A 586 -56.05 59.95 -29.15
N ASP A 587 -56.81 59.55 -28.13
CA ASP A 587 -56.45 58.43 -27.26
C ASP A 587 -57.14 57.10 -27.62
N GLY A 588 -58.15 57.16 -28.47
CA GLY A 588 -58.82 56.01 -29.06
C GLY A 588 -59.69 55.25 -28.07
N ASP A 589 -60.10 55.89 -26.98
CA ASP A 589 -60.99 55.31 -25.97
C ASP A 589 -62.44 55.15 -26.47
N GLY A 590 -62.77 55.67 -27.65
CA GLY A 590 -64.12 55.64 -28.18
C GLY A 590 -64.88 56.98 -28.04
N VAL A 591 -64.25 58.04 -27.55
CA VAL A 591 -64.81 59.38 -27.33
C VAL A 591 -64.03 60.40 -28.16
N LEU A 592 -64.71 61.33 -28.84
CA LEU A 592 -64.03 62.32 -29.69
C LEU A 592 -63.34 63.38 -28.82
N ASP A 593 -62.19 63.92 -29.26
CA ASP A 593 -61.39 64.90 -28.53
C ASP A 593 -62.21 66.13 -28.11
N GLY A 594 -62.97 66.71 -29.05
CA GLY A 594 -63.89 67.80 -28.78
C GLY A 594 -65.04 67.45 -27.79
N THR A 595 -65.41 66.17 -27.65
CA THR A 595 -66.41 65.68 -26.68
C THR A 595 -65.82 65.50 -25.30
N GLU A 596 -64.60 65.02 -25.19
CA GLU A 596 -63.91 64.85 -23.92
C GLU A 596 -63.59 66.18 -23.23
N VAL A 597 -63.13 67.16 -24.02
CA VAL A 597 -63.00 68.55 -23.55
C VAL A 597 -64.34 69.07 -23.00
N ALA A 598 -65.49 68.59 -23.50
CA ALA A 598 -66.81 68.97 -23.00
C ALA A 598 -67.26 68.19 -21.74
N ASP A 599 -66.91 66.89 -21.63
CA ASP A 599 -67.25 66.02 -20.49
C ASP A 599 -66.32 66.22 -19.27
N ASN A 600 -65.23 66.99 -19.43
CA ASN A 600 -64.13 67.12 -18.46
C ASN A 600 -63.37 65.80 -18.24
N THR A 601 -63.40 64.94 -19.23
CA THR A 601 -62.44 63.84 -19.40
C THR A 601 -61.20 64.36 -20.13
N ASN A 602 -60.16 63.53 -20.25
CA ASN A 602 -58.87 63.97 -20.76
C ASN A 602 -58.63 63.36 -22.14
N PRO A 603 -58.64 64.17 -23.24
CA PRO A 603 -58.54 63.73 -24.64
C PRO A 603 -57.31 62.93 -25.07
N VAL A 604 -56.41 62.66 -24.13
CA VAL A 604 -55.11 62.02 -24.35
C VAL A 604 -54.85 60.93 -23.30
N ASP A 605 -55.83 60.63 -22.44
CA ASP A 605 -55.72 59.62 -21.39
C ASP A 605 -56.82 58.56 -21.56
N PRO A 606 -56.48 57.41 -22.17
CA PRO A 606 -57.46 56.40 -22.57
C PRO A 606 -58.19 55.70 -21.41
N CYS A 607 -57.77 55.89 -20.16
CA CYS A 607 -58.47 55.41 -18.96
C CYS A 607 -59.28 56.51 -18.26
N SER A 608 -59.18 57.76 -18.72
CA SER A 608 -59.90 58.90 -18.18
C SER A 608 -61.24 59.09 -18.89
N PHE A 609 -62.10 58.07 -18.91
CA PHE A 609 -63.33 58.11 -19.68
C PHE A 609 -64.56 57.74 -18.86
N ILE A 610 -65.72 58.05 -19.42
CA ILE A 610 -66.99 57.56 -18.92
C ILE A 610 -67.40 56.41 -19.83
N PHE A 611 -67.51 55.19 -19.29
CA PHE A 611 -67.87 53.99 -20.07
C PHE A 611 -69.19 54.16 -20.86
N ALA A 612 -70.10 55.02 -20.40
CA ALA A 612 -71.34 55.35 -21.10
C ALA A 612 -71.20 56.40 -22.24
N SER A 613 -70.08 57.14 -22.35
CA SER A 613 -69.85 58.21 -23.33
C SER A 613 -69.18 57.74 -24.64
N GLN A 614 -68.77 56.47 -24.72
CA GLN A 614 -68.18 55.91 -25.94
C GLN A 614 -69.18 55.93 -27.12
N THR A 615 -68.84 56.64 -28.21
CA THR A 615 -69.67 56.78 -29.43
C THR A 615 -68.96 56.36 -30.70
N VAL A 616 -67.63 56.28 -30.69
CA VAL A 616 -66.82 55.65 -31.73
C VAL A 616 -66.26 54.32 -31.21
N THR A 617 -65.83 53.45 -32.13
CA THR A 617 -65.32 52.14 -31.75
C THR A 617 -63.92 52.31 -31.16
N PRO A 618 -63.67 51.88 -29.90
CA PRO A 618 -62.36 52.01 -29.30
C PRO A 618 -61.30 51.27 -30.10
N ILE A 619 -60.08 51.81 -30.12
CA ILE A 619 -58.97 51.23 -30.88
C ILE A 619 -58.40 50.01 -30.17
N LEU A 620 -57.62 49.21 -30.90
CA LEU A 620 -57.02 47.98 -30.36
C LEU A 620 -56.09 48.25 -29.17
N THR A 621 -55.41 49.40 -29.12
CA THR A 621 -54.53 49.73 -27.99
C THR A 621 -55.33 49.95 -26.72
N TRP A 622 -56.48 50.61 -26.79
CA TRP A 622 -57.39 50.74 -25.64
C TRP A 622 -57.89 49.38 -25.15
N ASN A 623 -58.25 48.47 -26.06
CA ASN A 623 -58.66 47.10 -25.69
C ASN A 623 -57.56 46.30 -24.98
N ASN A 624 -56.28 46.68 -25.13
CA ASN A 624 -55.14 46.02 -24.49
C ASN A 624 -54.71 46.69 -23.19
N LEU A 625 -55.29 47.85 -22.83
CA LEU A 625 -55.04 48.49 -21.54
C LEU A 625 -55.78 47.76 -20.43
N ASP A 626 -55.30 47.92 -19.20
CA ASP A 626 -55.88 47.43 -17.96
C ASP A 626 -56.10 48.67 -17.09
N CYS A 627 -57.31 49.22 -17.10
CA CYS A 627 -57.58 50.53 -16.50
C CYS A 627 -57.79 50.47 -14.97
N ASP A 628 -58.16 49.33 -14.40
CA ASP A 628 -58.35 49.14 -12.96
C ASP A 628 -57.20 48.37 -12.27
N ASN A 629 -56.23 47.89 -13.05
CA ASN A 629 -55.01 47.20 -12.65
C ASN A 629 -55.25 45.85 -11.98
N ASP A 630 -56.29 45.14 -12.42
CA ASP A 630 -56.66 43.84 -11.89
C ASP A 630 -55.92 42.67 -12.59
N GLY A 631 -55.23 42.97 -13.71
CA GLY A 631 -54.46 42.04 -14.53
C GLY A 631 -55.16 41.61 -15.82
N LEU A 632 -56.38 42.09 -16.08
CA LEU A 632 -57.13 41.89 -17.31
C LEU A 632 -57.08 43.13 -18.17
N SER A 633 -57.00 42.92 -19.47
CA SER A 633 -57.19 44.04 -20.38
C SER A 633 -58.69 44.37 -20.50
N ASN A 634 -59.04 45.64 -20.69
CA ASN A 634 -60.38 46.15 -20.96
C ASN A 634 -61.14 45.29 -21.99
N GLY A 635 -60.46 44.83 -23.05
CA GLY A 635 -61.06 43.97 -24.08
C GLY A 635 -61.38 42.55 -23.62
N VAL A 636 -60.62 42.00 -22.68
CA VAL A 636 -60.89 40.71 -22.02
C VAL A 636 -62.07 40.85 -21.07
N GLU A 637 -62.08 41.91 -20.28
CA GLU A 637 -63.13 42.19 -19.31
C GLU A 637 -64.51 42.33 -19.97
N LEU A 638 -64.59 43.09 -21.07
CA LEU A 638 -65.80 43.18 -21.88
C LEU A 638 -66.30 41.83 -22.43
N ASN A 639 -65.40 40.88 -22.66
CA ASN A 639 -65.76 39.55 -23.16
C ASN A 639 -66.24 38.61 -22.05
N ILE A 640 -65.67 38.71 -20.85
CA ILE A 640 -66.02 37.86 -19.70
C ILE A 640 -67.13 38.46 -18.83
N GLY A 641 -67.48 39.74 -19.06
CA GLY A 641 -68.59 40.43 -18.41
C GLY A 641 -68.22 41.15 -17.12
N THR A 642 -66.93 41.45 -16.93
CA THR A 642 -66.40 42.27 -15.82
C THR A 642 -66.30 43.74 -16.26
N ASP A 643 -66.13 44.65 -15.30
CA ASP A 643 -66.14 46.11 -15.52
C ASP A 643 -64.70 46.65 -15.59
N PRO A 644 -64.24 47.23 -16.73
CA PRO A 644 -62.87 47.75 -16.92
C PRO A 644 -62.40 48.86 -15.97
N THR A 645 -63.21 49.20 -14.96
CA THR A 645 -62.94 50.19 -13.95
C THR A 645 -63.11 49.66 -12.51
N ASN A 646 -63.39 48.36 -12.33
CA ASN A 646 -63.64 47.73 -11.02
C ASN A 646 -62.96 46.36 -10.88
N PRO A 647 -61.93 46.24 -10.01
CA PRO A 647 -61.01 45.09 -10.02
C PRO A 647 -61.52 43.81 -9.34
N ASP A 648 -62.70 43.81 -8.71
CA ASP A 648 -63.33 42.65 -8.05
C ASP A 648 -64.86 42.73 -8.31
N THR A 649 -65.32 41.96 -9.28
CA THR A 649 -66.70 42.03 -9.80
C THR A 649 -67.71 41.31 -8.90
N ASP A 650 -67.34 40.21 -8.24
CA ASP A 650 -68.27 39.38 -7.45
C ASP A 650 -68.16 39.55 -5.92
N GLY A 651 -67.11 40.22 -5.46
CA GLY A 651 -66.89 40.65 -4.09
C GLY A 651 -66.48 39.52 -3.16
N ASP A 652 -65.84 38.45 -3.66
CA ASP A 652 -65.26 37.38 -2.84
C ASP A 652 -63.89 37.77 -2.25
N GLY A 653 -63.30 38.89 -2.68
CA GLY A 653 -62.00 39.40 -2.23
C GLY A 653 -60.82 39.01 -3.12
N VAL A 654 -61.04 38.32 -4.23
CA VAL A 654 -60.05 37.98 -5.27
C VAL A 654 -60.31 38.88 -6.48
N THR A 655 -59.26 39.37 -7.15
CA THR A 655 -59.47 40.23 -8.34
C THR A 655 -59.86 39.41 -9.56
N ASP A 656 -60.61 39.99 -10.50
CA ASP A 656 -61.13 39.26 -11.67
C ASP A 656 -59.98 38.64 -12.50
N GLY A 657 -58.86 39.35 -12.63
CA GLY A 657 -57.64 38.84 -13.25
C GLY A 657 -56.98 37.69 -12.49
N THR A 658 -56.94 37.77 -11.15
CA THR A 658 -56.42 36.67 -10.32
C THR A 658 -57.29 35.43 -10.46
N GLU A 659 -58.60 35.61 -10.52
CA GLU A 659 -59.54 34.51 -10.69
C GLU A 659 -59.43 33.82 -12.05
N LEU A 660 -59.40 34.61 -13.13
CA LEU A 660 -59.19 34.06 -14.47
C LEU A 660 -57.87 33.29 -14.57
N SER A 661 -56.82 33.80 -13.92
CA SER A 661 -55.49 33.15 -13.90
C SER A 661 -55.48 31.83 -13.12
N ASN A 662 -56.30 31.73 -12.08
CA ASN A 662 -56.41 30.55 -11.22
C ASN A 662 -57.50 29.57 -11.71
N ASN A 663 -58.10 29.83 -12.87
CA ASN A 663 -59.23 29.07 -13.40
C ASN A 663 -60.46 29.06 -12.48
N THR A 664 -60.59 30.09 -11.65
CA THR A 664 -61.81 30.38 -10.90
C THR A 664 -62.69 31.36 -11.69
N ASN A 665 -63.89 31.65 -11.21
CA ASN A 665 -64.91 32.33 -12.00
C ASN A 665 -65.15 33.73 -11.41
N PRO A 666 -64.76 34.82 -12.11
CA PRO A 666 -64.90 36.23 -11.69
C PRO A 666 -66.31 36.75 -11.38
N THR A 667 -67.30 35.85 -11.38
CA THR A 667 -68.71 36.16 -11.23
C THR A 667 -69.41 35.18 -10.27
N ASP A 668 -68.69 34.23 -9.67
CA ASP A 668 -69.22 33.20 -8.76
C ASP A 668 -68.44 33.16 -7.42
N PRO A 669 -69.03 33.69 -6.33
CA PRO A 669 -68.31 33.95 -5.09
C PRO A 669 -67.86 32.72 -4.27
N CYS A 670 -68.27 31.49 -4.64
CA CYS A 670 -67.73 30.25 -4.04
C CYS A 670 -66.68 29.57 -4.93
N SER A 671 -66.43 30.10 -6.12
CA SER A 671 -65.38 29.63 -7.01
C SER A 671 -64.15 30.49 -6.76
N LEU A 672 -63.36 30.15 -5.74
CA LEU A 672 -62.16 30.92 -5.38
C LEU A 672 -61.02 30.03 -4.89
N ILE A 673 -59.80 30.57 -4.90
CA ILE A 673 -58.69 30.04 -4.11
C ILE A 673 -58.57 30.95 -2.87
N PHE A 674 -58.94 30.44 -1.71
CA PHE A 674 -59.06 31.23 -0.47
C PHE A 674 -57.76 31.98 -0.12
N ALA A 675 -56.60 31.36 -0.34
CA ALA A 675 -55.29 31.99 -0.11
C ALA A 675 -55.02 33.26 -0.96
N ASN A 676 -55.78 33.48 -2.03
CA ASN A 676 -55.60 34.59 -2.98
C ASN A 676 -56.52 35.79 -2.72
N GLN A 677 -57.28 35.78 -1.62
CA GLN A 677 -58.05 36.96 -1.19
C GLN A 677 -57.10 38.11 -0.82
N THR A 678 -57.11 39.18 -1.60
CA THR A 678 -56.29 40.38 -1.41
C THR A 678 -57.13 41.66 -1.26
N VAL A 679 -58.39 41.61 -1.67
CA VAL A 679 -59.42 42.62 -1.47
C VAL A 679 -60.32 42.20 -0.30
N VAL A 680 -60.92 43.17 0.38
CA VAL A 680 -61.80 42.88 1.53
C VAL A 680 -63.07 42.18 1.03
N PRO A 681 -63.37 40.94 1.45
CA PRO A 681 -64.55 40.23 1.00
C PRO A 681 -65.86 40.94 1.39
N SER A 682 -66.85 40.83 0.52
CA SER A 682 -68.16 41.43 0.72
C SER A 682 -68.94 40.80 1.87
N ILE A 683 -69.94 41.51 2.40
CA ILE A 683 -70.86 40.98 3.42
C ILE A 683 -71.65 39.77 2.87
N THR A 684 -71.87 39.72 1.55
CA THR A 684 -72.61 38.64 0.89
C THR A 684 -71.82 37.33 0.94
N TRP A 685 -70.51 37.39 0.65
CA TRP A 685 -69.60 36.24 0.70
C TRP A 685 -69.51 35.62 2.11
N ASN A 686 -69.36 36.46 3.15
CA ASN A 686 -69.19 36.01 4.53
C ASN A 686 -70.37 35.18 5.13
N ASN A 687 -71.55 35.19 4.51
CA ASN A 687 -72.73 34.46 4.99
C ASN A 687 -73.00 33.14 4.25
N LEU A 688 -72.10 32.73 3.35
CA LEU A 688 -72.14 31.44 2.66
C LEU A 688 -71.43 30.35 3.47
N ASP A 689 -71.64 29.11 3.04
CA ASP A 689 -70.97 27.87 3.47
C ASP A 689 -70.62 27.17 2.16
N CYS A 690 -69.38 27.36 1.69
CA CYS A 690 -68.98 26.94 0.35
C CYS A 690 -68.58 25.45 0.30
N ASP A 691 -68.12 24.84 1.40
CA ASP A 691 -67.65 23.44 1.44
C ASP A 691 -68.64 22.44 2.07
N ASN A 692 -69.71 22.93 2.72
CA ASN A 692 -70.80 22.17 3.34
C ASN A 692 -70.38 21.30 4.52
N ASP A 693 -69.35 21.69 5.27
CA ASP A 693 -68.93 21.03 6.51
C ASP A 693 -69.85 21.38 7.71
N GLY A 694 -70.65 22.44 7.58
CA GLY A 694 -71.57 22.97 8.59
C GLY A 694 -71.07 24.22 9.32
N LEU A 695 -69.90 24.76 8.95
CA LEU A 695 -69.33 26.03 9.36
C LEU A 695 -69.59 27.09 8.26
N LEU A 696 -69.68 28.38 8.63
CA LEU A 696 -69.92 29.45 7.64
C LEU A 696 -68.57 30.11 7.30
N ASN A 697 -68.38 30.59 6.06
CA ASN A 697 -67.12 31.21 5.61
C ASN A 697 -66.57 32.27 6.58
N GLY A 698 -67.45 33.12 7.14
CA GLY A 698 -67.06 34.16 8.09
C GLY A 698 -66.66 33.67 9.50
N LEU A 699 -66.90 32.40 9.82
CA LEU A 699 -66.58 31.73 11.09
C LEU A 699 -65.36 30.80 11.02
N GLU A 700 -64.91 30.47 9.80
CA GLU A 700 -63.79 29.55 9.57
C GLU A 700 -62.43 30.16 9.89
N ASN A 701 -62.21 31.42 9.51
CA ASN A 701 -60.96 32.11 9.87
C ASN A 701 -60.74 32.19 11.41
N PRO A 702 -61.76 32.45 12.26
CA PRO A 702 -61.66 32.28 13.72
C PRO A 702 -61.38 30.84 14.20
N ALA A 703 -61.84 29.81 13.48
CA ALA A 703 -61.61 28.40 13.78
C ALA A 703 -60.25 27.90 13.24
N GLY A 704 -59.65 28.63 12.30
CA GLY A 704 -58.39 28.27 11.63
C GLY A 704 -58.59 27.40 10.38
N THR A 705 -59.82 27.27 9.90
CA THR A 705 -60.24 26.37 8.80
C THR A 705 -60.42 27.14 7.48
N ASP A 706 -60.48 26.41 6.36
CA ASP A 706 -60.52 26.98 5.00
C ASP A 706 -61.92 26.89 4.36
N PRO A 707 -62.46 28.05 3.89
CA PRO A 707 -63.57 28.27 2.94
C PRO A 707 -64.20 27.10 2.19
N THR A 708 -63.27 26.30 1.69
CA THR A 708 -63.38 25.43 0.53
C THR A 708 -62.95 24.00 0.86
N ASN A 709 -62.54 23.71 2.11
CA ASN A 709 -62.03 22.41 2.52
C ASN A 709 -62.71 21.91 3.81
N PRO A 710 -63.54 20.86 3.72
CA PRO A 710 -64.43 20.46 4.82
C PRO A 710 -63.76 19.66 5.97
N ASP A 711 -62.47 19.33 5.85
CA ASP A 711 -61.64 18.63 6.85
C ASP A 711 -60.21 19.21 6.75
N THR A 712 -59.89 20.16 7.63
CA THR A 712 -58.69 21.01 7.53
C THR A 712 -57.41 20.27 7.94
N ASP A 713 -57.42 19.45 8.99
CA ASP A 713 -56.24 18.70 9.41
C ASP A 713 -56.13 17.29 8.81
N GLY A 714 -57.18 16.84 8.14
CA GLY A 714 -57.19 15.62 7.37
C GLY A 714 -57.25 14.36 8.22
N ASP A 715 -57.74 14.46 9.44
CA ASP A 715 -57.89 13.37 10.40
C ASP A 715 -59.15 12.51 10.15
N GLY A 716 -60.00 12.87 9.18
CA GLY A 716 -61.22 12.15 8.86
C GLY A 716 -62.47 12.64 9.57
N VAL A 717 -62.39 13.68 10.40
CA VAL A 717 -63.50 14.38 11.05
C VAL A 717 -63.73 15.72 10.35
N LEU A 718 -64.99 16.13 10.18
CA LEU A 718 -65.28 17.42 9.52
C LEU A 718 -65.06 18.58 10.48
N ASP A 719 -64.57 19.71 9.99
CA ASP A 719 -64.26 20.91 10.80
C ASP A 719 -65.46 21.36 11.65
N GLY A 720 -66.65 21.44 11.06
CA GLY A 720 -67.89 21.73 11.78
C GLY A 720 -68.28 20.68 12.86
N THR A 721 -67.88 19.42 12.71
CA THR A 721 -68.09 18.36 13.71
C THR A 721 -67.17 18.55 14.91
N GLU A 722 -65.91 18.89 14.67
CA GLU A 722 -64.90 19.10 15.71
C GLU A 722 -65.16 20.34 16.55
N VAL A 723 -65.54 21.44 15.90
CA VAL A 723 -66.03 22.63 16.60
C VAL A 723 -67.24 22.30 17.49
N THR A 724 -68.03 21.30 17.11
CA THR A 724 -69.22 20.88 17.87
C THR A 724 -68.90 19.98 19.08
N ASP A 725 -67.99 19.01 18.95
CA ASP A 725 -67.61 18.09 20.04
C ASP A 725 -66.40 18.56 20.88
N ASN A 726 -65.82 19.72 20.52
CA ASN A 726 -64.69 20.40 21.16
C ASN A 726 -63.34 19.71 20.94
N THR A 727 -63.19 18.95 19.86
CA THR A 727 -61.89 18.67 19.27
C THR A 727 -61.38 19.87 18.47
N ASN A 728 -60.15 19.82 17.97
CA ASN A 728 -59.48 20.97 17.39
C ASN A 728 -59.26 20.73 15.89
N PRO A 729 -59.99 21.44 15.00
CA PRO A 729 -60.04 21.14 13.56
C PRO A 729 -58.76 21.44 12.77
N VAL A 730 -57.67 21.74 13.47
CA VAL A 730 -56.36 22.01 12.89
C VAL A 730 -55.25 21.20 13.55
N ASP A 731 -55.61 20.30 14.48
CA ASP A 731 -54.67 19.44 15.20
C ASP A 731 -55.03 17.97 14.95
N PRO A 732 -54.33 17.29 14.04
CA PRO A 732 -54.69 15.96 13.55
C PRO A 732 -54.62 14.84 14.62
N CYS A 733 -54.09 15.12 15.82
CA CYS A 733 -54.09 14.19 16.95
C CYS A 733 -55.14 14.52 18.01
N SER A 734 -55.81 15.67 17.88
CA SER A 734 -56.90 16.08 18.74
C SER A 734 -58.21 15.57 18.15
N LEU A 735 -58.45 14.27 18.22
CA LEU A 735 -59.67 13.68 17.65
C LEU A 735 -60.36 12.70 18.60
N ILE A 736 -61.64 12.46 18.33
CA ILE A 736 -62.32 11.27 18.80
C ILE A 736 -62.26 10.27 17.65
N PHE A 737 -61.45 9.21 17.77
CA PHE A 737 -61.24 8.24 16.69
C PHE A 737 -62.56 7.63 16.14
N ALA A 738 -63.57 7.48 17.00
CA ALA A 738 -64.90 7.01 16.61
C ALA A 738 -65.73 8.02 15.76
N SER A 739 -65.34 9.29 15.71
CA SER A 739 -66.00 10.37 14.95
C SER A 739 -65.52 10.47 13.49
N GLN A 740 -64.50 9.70 13.09
CA GLN A 740 -64.03 9.68 11.70
C GLN A 740 -65.15 9.20 10.75
N THR A 741 -65.53 10.07 9.82
CA THR A 741 -66.59 9.80 8.81
C THR A 741 -66.14 10.04 7.37
N VAL A 742 -65.03 10.74 7.18
CA VAL A 742 -64.39 10.94 5.88
C VAL A 742 -63.01 10.28 5.84
N THR A 743 -62.45 10.15 4.64
CA THR A 743 -61.17 9.46 4.43
C THR A 743 -60.00 10.29 4.96
N THR A 744 -59.19 9.71 5.82
CA THR A 744 -57.97 10.34 6.37
C THR A 744 -56.93 10.65 5.29
N THR A 745 -56.11 11.67 5.53
CA THR A 745 -55.00 12.05 4.67
C THR A 745 -53.76 11.20 4.90
N ASN A 746 -52.85 11.20 3.92
CA ASN A 746 -51.53 10.58 4.10
C ASN A 746 -50.70 11.29 5.19
N SER A 747 -50.94 12.58 5.44
CA SER A 747 -50.26 13.33 6.49
C SER A 747 -50.64 12.76 7.86
N TRP A 748 -51.94 12.60 8.13
CA TRP A 748 -52.43 11.95 9.34
C TRP A 748 -51.93 10.51 9.48
N ASN A 749 -51.97 9.70 8.41
CA ASN A 749 -51.51 8.31 8.44
C ASN A 749 -50.02 8.14 8.81
N ASN A 750 -49.18 9.17 8.64
CA ASN A 750 -47.74 9.13 8.95
C ASN A 750 -47.39 9.71 10.34
N LEU A 751 -48.36 10.29 11.06
CA LEU A 751 -48.17 10.73 12.44
C LEU A 751 -48.17 9.54 13.39
N ASP A 752 -47.67 9.76 14.59
CA ASP A 752 -47.67 8.84 15.73
C ASP A 752 -48.24 9.66 16.89
N CYS A 753 -49.57 9.60 17.07
CA CYS A 753 -50.28 10.52 17.94
C CYS A 753 -50.13 10.18 19.43
N ASP A 754 -49.93 8.91 19.79
CA ASP A 754 -49.77 8.47 21.17
C ASP A 754 -48.30 8.20 21.58
N ASN A 755 -47.36 8.28 20.64
CA ASN A 755 -45.91 8.18 20.81
C ASN A 755 -45.42 6.80 21.24
N ASP A 756 -46.09 5.75 20.79
CA ASP A 756 -45.74 4.36 21.06
C ASP A 756 -44.68 3.80 20.08
N GLY A 757 -44.44 4.52 18.98
CA GLY A 757 -43.50 4.19 17.91
C GLY A 757 -44.13 3.62 16.63
N LEU A 758 -45.45 3.49 16.57
CA LEU A 758 -46.22 3.17 15.36
C LEU A 758 -46.83 4.43 14.77
N THR A 759 -46.99 4.44 13.45
CA THR A 759 -47.74 5.51 12.81
C THR A 759 -49.23 5.19 12.82
N ASN A 760 -50.10 6.18 12.93
CA ASN A 760 -51.57 6.05 12.90
C ASN A 760 -52.06 5.12 11.77
N GLY A 761 -51.46 5.20 10.57
CA GLY A 761 -51.82 4.35 9.44
C GLY A 761 -51.44 2.87 9.61
N ASN A 762 -50.36 2.57 10.34
CA ASN A 762 -49.97 1.19 10.70
C ASN A 762 -50.88 0.67 11.81
N GLU A 763 -51.23 1.51 12.78
CA GLU A 763 -52.12 1.16 13.88
C GLU A 763 -53.51 0.78 13.38
N VAL A 764 -54.09 1.59 12.48
CA VAL A 764 -55.37 1.26 11.82
C VAL A 764 -55.30 -0.08 11.06
N GLN A 765 -54.15 -0.46 10.49
CA GLN A 765 -53.98 -1.76 9.83
C GLN A 765 -53.83 -2.92 10.81
N LEU A 766 -53.18 -2.70 11.95
CA LEU A 766 -52.97 -3.68 13.01
C LEU A 766 -54.21 -3.84 13.89
N GLY A 767 -55.11 -2.86 13.88
CA GLY A 767 -56.32 -2.81 14.68
C GLY A 767 -56.11 -2.20 16.07
N THR A 768 -55.01 -1.49 16.27
CA THR A 768 -54.71 -0.70 17.48
C THR A 768 -55.30 0.72 17.35
N ASP A 769 -55.47 1.42 18.48
CA ASP A 769 -56.08 2.75 18.53
C ASP A 769 -55.00 3.83 18.47
N PRO A 770 -54.93 4.67 17.41
CA PRO A 770 -53.90 5.71 17.22
C PRO A 770 -53.76 6.77 18.32
N THR A 771 -54.63 6.74 19.32
CA THR A 771 -54.62 7.66 20.45
C THR A 771 -54.34 6.96 21.80
N ASN A 772 -54.05 5.65 21.79
CA ASN A 772 -53.84 4.84 22.97
C ASN A 772 -52.64 3.89 22.82
N PRO A 773 -51.52 4.15 23.53
CA PRO A 773 -50.21 3.54 23.21
C PRO A 773 -50.02 2.09 23.71
N ASP A 774 -51.03 1.50 24.35
CA ASP A 774 -51.08 0.11 24.85
C ASP A 774 -52.53 -0.38 24.66
N SER A 775 -52.79 -1.02 23.52
CA SER A 775 -54.14 -1.34 23.05
C SER A 775 -54.74 -2.55 23.75
N ASP A 776 -53.94 -3.53 24.17
CA ASP A 776 -54.43 -4.73 24.87
C ASP A 776 -54.26 -4.70 26.40
N GLY A 777 -53.54 -3.69 26.91
CA GLY A 777 -53.38 -3.41 28.32
C GLY A 777 -52.43 -4.35 29.02
N ASP A 778 -51.51 -5.01 28.32
CA ASP A 778 -50.54 -5.92 28.92
C ASP A 778 -49.32 -5.22 29.55
N GLY A 779 -49.20 -3.90 29.37
CA GLY A 779 -48.13 -3.09 29.92
C GLY A 779 -46.91 -2.92 29.00
N VAL A 780 -46.96 -3.45 27.78
CA VAL A 780 -46.03 -3.21 26.68
C VAL A 780 -46.70 -2.24 25.70
N LEU A 781 -45.91 -1.36 25.08
CA LEU A 781 -46.46 -0.43 24.08
C LEU A 781 -46.63 -1.15 22.74
N ASP A 782 -47.68 -0.83 21.96
CA ASP A 782 -48.00 -1.53 20.71
C ASP A 782 -46.79 -1.53 19.74
N GLY A 783 -46.09 -0.40 19.63
CA GLY A 783 -44.86 -0.29 18.83
C GLY A 783 -43.67 -1.08 19.37
N THR A 784 -43.59 -1.33 20.67
CA THR A 784 -42.56 -2.21 21.24
C THR A 784 -42.83 -3.67 20.87
N GLU A 785 -44.09 -4.09 20.90
CA GLU A 785 -44.51 -5.44 20.54
C GLU A 785 -44.31 -5.74 19.05
N VAL A 786 -44.66 -4.81 18.18
CA VAL A 786 -44.35 -4.97 16.74
C VAL A 786 -42.84 -5.13 16.51
N ASN A 787 -42.01 -4.45 17.31
CA ASN A 787 -40.55 -4.49 17.16
C ASN A 787 -39.92 -5.79 17.69
N ASP A 788 -40.39 -6.32 18.81
CA ASP A 788 -39.87 -7.56 19.37
C ASP A 788 -40.59 -8.82 18.82
N GLY A 789 -41.67 -8.61 18.06
CA GLY A 789 -42.38 -9.63 17.29
C GLY A 789 -43.56 -10.24 18.03
N THR A 790 -44.00 -9.63 19.14
CA THR A 790 -45.24 -9.99 19.83
C THR A 790 -46.45 -9.26 19.24
N ASN A 791 -47.65 -9.52 19.76
CA ASN A 791 -48.90 -9.13 19.10
C ASN A 791 -49.66 -8.06 19.90
N PRO A 792 -49.72 -6.81 19.42
CA PRO A 792 -50.30 -5.64 20.13
C PRO A 792 -51.77 -5.68 20.57
N ILE A 793 -52.46 -6.77 20.23
CA ILE A 793 -53.88 -6.95 20.54
C ILE A 793 -54.12 -8.23 21.35
N ASN A 794 -53.06 -8.97 21.70
CA ASN A 794 -53.14 -10.24 22.39
C ASN A 794 -52.32 -10.22 23.71
N PRO A 795 -53.00 -10.06 24.86
CA PRO A 795 -52.35 -9.75 26.13
C PRO A 795 -51.47 -10.86 26.72
N CYS A 796 -51.41 -12.06 26.12
CA CYS A 796 -50.52 -13.15 26.56
C CYS A 796 -49.34 -13.40 25.62
N ASP A 797 -49.26 -12.69 24.50
CA ASP A 797 -48.13 -12.75 23.60
C ASP A 797 -47.25 -11.54 23.90
N LEU A 798 -46.37 -11.67 24.89
CA LEU A 798 -45.51 -10.57 25.34
C LEU A 798 -44.14 -11.05 25.79
N ILE A 799 -43.15 -10.16 25.71
CA ILE A 799 -41.88 -10.34 26.39
C ILE A 799 -41.96 -9.61 27.73
N PHE A 800 -42.08 -10.36 28.83
CA PHE A 800 -42.29 -9.79 30.17
C PHE A 800 -41.24 -8.75 30.60
N SER A 801 -40.00 -8.83 30.10
CA SER A 801 -38.97 -7.82 30.39
C SER A 801 -39.20 -6.46 29.73
N ASN A 802 -40.09 -6.39 28.73
CA ASN A 802 -40.43 -5.18 27.98
C ASN A 802 -41.68 -4.48 28.53
N GLN A 803 -42.30 -5.02 29.58
CA GLN A 803 -43.39 -4.37 30.30
C GLN A 803 -42.87 -3.09 30.98
N THR A 804 -43.18 -1.93 30.40
CA THR A 804 -42.68 -0.62 30.86
C THR A 804 -43.79 0.28 31.37
N VAL A 805 -45.04 0.00 31.01
CA VAL A 805 -46.22 0.66 31.56
C VAL A 805 -46.99 -0.30 32.47
N ALA A 806 -47.85 0.26 33.33
CA ALA A 806 -48.54 -0.54 34.33
C ALA A 806 -49.64 -1.38 33.65
N PRO A 807 -49.60 -2.72 33.70
CA PRO A 807 -50.60 -3.56 33.06
C PRO A 807 -52.01 -3.28 33.59
N GLY A 808 -52.97 -3.40 32.68
CA GLY A 808 -54.40 -3.25 32.90
C GLY A 808 -54.99 -4.34 33.79
N THR A 809 -56.22 -4.10 34.27
CA THR A 809 -56.91 -5.03 35.16
C THR A 809 -57.25 -6.36 34.49
N ASP A 810 -57.47 -6.35 33.18
CA ASP A 810 -57.90 -7.53 32.43
C ASP A 810 -56.72 -8.49 32.24
N TRP A 811 -55.53 -7.96 31.93
CA TRP A 811 -54.27 -8.73 31.89
C TRP A 811 -53.96 -9.41 33.22
N LEU A 812 -54.06 -8.68 34.35
CA LEU A 812 -53.74 -9.19 35.68
C LEU A 812 -54.59 -10.40 36.13
N THR A 813 -55.77 -10.61 35.53
CA THR A 813 -56.68 -11.72 35.88
C THR A 813 -56.59 -12.92 34.94
N THR A 814 -55.74 -12.86 33.92
CA THR A 814 -55.49 -13.93 32.96
C THR A 814 -54.40 -14.88 33.48
N ASP A 815 -54.34 -16.11 32.96
CA ASP A 815 -53.31 -17.14 33.23
C ASP A 815 -52.66 -17.45 31.88
N CYS A 816 -51.53 -16.80 31.59
CA CYS A 816 -50.91 -16.84 30.27
C CYS A 816 -50.06 -18.10 30.01
N ASP A 817 -49.39 -18.65 31.02
CA ASP A 817 -48.54 -19.84 30.87
C ASP A 817 -49.26 -21.18 31.14
N GLY A 818 -50.48 -21.12 31.70
CA GLY A 818 -51.34 -22.26 31.95
C GLY A 818 -50.87 -23.15 33.10
N ASP A 819 -50.05 -22.66 34.02
CA ASP A 819 -49.60 -23.38 35.20
C ASP A 819 -50.69 -23.50 36.30
N GLY A 820 -51.74 -22.67 36.16
CA GLY A 820 -52.91 -22.59 37.03
C GLY A 820 -52.91 -21.41 38.02
N LEU A 821 -51.94 -20.50 37.95
CA LEU A 821 -51.90 -19.21 38.64
C LEU A 821 -52.27 -18.08 37.67
N THR A 822 -52.86 -16.99 38.17
CA THR A 822 -53.06 -15.79 37.35
C THR A 822 -51.79 -14.93 37.31
N ASN A 823 -51.61 -14.16 36.24
CA ASN A 823 -50.47 -13.26 36.05
C ASN A 823 -50.28 -12.34 37.28
N GLY A 824 -51.37 -11.84 37.86
CA GLY A 824 -51.33 -11.02 39.07
C GLY A 824 -50.85 -11.76 40.32
N GLU A 825 -51.20 -13.05 40.48
CA GLU A 825 -50.73 -13.90 41.59
C GLU A 825 -49.23 -14.22 41.45
N GLU A 826 -48.74 -14.37 40.22
CA GLU A 826 -47.33 -14.69 39.94
C GLU A 826 -46.42 -13.48 40.19
N ILE A 827 -46.83 -12.29 39.74
CA ILE A 827 -46.11 -11.04 40.02
C ILE A 827 -45.98 -10.81 41.54
N GLU A 828 -47.04 -11.04 42.31
CA GLU A 828 -47.00 -10.84 43.78
C GLU A 828 -45.98 -11.79 44.46
N ASN A 829 -45.77 -12.98 43.90
CA ASN A 829 -44.84 -13.98 44.41
C ASN A 829 -43.43 -13.91 43.80
N GLY A 830 -43.21 -13.01 42.84
CA GLY A 830 -41.92 -12.82 42.16
C GLY A 830 -41.61 -13.88 41.09
N ASN A 831 -42.64 -14.55 40.58
CA ASN A 831 -42.62 -15.56 39.53
C ASN A 831 -42.87 -14.91 38.16
N ASN A 832 -42.52 -15.60 37.07
CA ASN A 832 -42.66 -15.08 35.72
C ASN A 832 -43.97 -15.57 35.05
N PRO A 833 -44.95 -14.69 34.75
CA PRO A 833 -46.26 -15.06 34.20
C PRO A 833 -46.30 -15.79 32.84
N ASN A 834 -45.14 -15.89 32.18
CA ASN A 834 -44.97 -16.58 30.90
C ASN A 834 -44.07 -17.83 31.00
N ASP A 835 -43.57 -18.22 32.18
CA ASP A 835 -42.73 -19.42 32.39
C ASP A 835 -43.45 -20.48 33.24
N PRO A 836 -44.01 -21.54 32.61
CA PRO A 836 -44.82 -22.55 33.32
C PRO A 836 -44.02 -23.43 34.28
N CYS A 837 -42.70 -23.22 34.40
CA CYS A 837 -41.80 -23.88 35.34
C CYS A 837 -41.46 -23.04 36.58
N ASP A 838 -41.89 -21.78 36.67
CA ASP A 838 -41.50 -20.84 37.71
C ASP A 838 -42.75 -20.27 38.43
N PRO A 839 -43.26 -20.95 39.47
CA PRO A 839 -42.65 -22.03 40.22
C PRO A 839 -43.10 -23.40 39.71
N PHE A 840 -42.28 -24.44 39.91
CA PHE A 840 -42.71 -25.80 39.58
C PHE A 840 -43.93 -26.22 40.44
N THR A 841 -45.10 -26.35 39.80
CA THR A 841 -46.30 -26.94 40.40
C THR A 841 -46.54 -28.35 39.86
N GLU A 842 -47.05 -29.27 40.68
CA GLU A 842 -47.35 -30.65 40.23
C GLU A 842 -48.46 -30.72 39.16
N SER A 843 -49.24 -29.65 39.00
CA SER A 843 -50.25 -29.47 37.96
C SER A 843 -49.70 -28.87 36.67
N SER A 844 -48.51 -28.27 36.69
CA SER A 844 -47.89 -27.62 35.53
C SER A 844 -47.49 -28.60 34.42
N LEU A 845 -47.44 -28.09 33.19
CA LEU A 845 -46.90 -28.82 32.03
C LEU A 845 -45.36 -28.87 32.02
N CYS A 846 -44.68 -28.22 32.96
CA CYS A 846 -43.23 -28.10 33.05
C CYS A 846 -42.48 -29.44 33.17
N ASN A 847 -41.39 -29.64 32.41
CA ASN A 847 -40.49 -30.81 32.55
C ASN A 847 -39.03 -30.37 32.83
N ILE A 848 -38.53 -30.65 34.03
CA ILE A 848 -37.19 -30.28 34.51
C ILE A 848 -36.20 -31.37 34.11
N GLU A 849 -35.11 -30.96 33.46
CA GLU A 849 -33.96 -31.82 33.15
C GLU A 849 -32.90 -31.67 34.25
N PHE A 850 -32.47 -32.79 34.86
CA PHE A 850 -31.42 -32.79 35.88
C PHE A 850 -30.08 -33.23 35.28
N ASN A 851 -29.08 -32.36 35.33
CA ASN A 851 -27.72 -32.70 34.91
C ASN A 851 -26.85 -32.98 36.14
N ILE A 852 -26.53 -34.27 36.37
CA ILE A 852 -25.77 -34.72 37.54
C ILE A 852 -24.37 -35.17 37.08
N PRO A 853 -23.28 -34.49 37.49
CA PRO A 853 -21.94 -34.81 37.03
C PRO A 853 -21.42 -36.12 37.63
N GLU A 854 -20.57 -36.84 36.88
CA GLU A 854 -19.98 -38.11 37.33
C GLU A 854 -18.62 -37.96 38.03
N ALA A 855 -18.03 -36.75 38.04
CA ALA A 855 -16.80 -36.45 38.79
C ALA A 855 -16.69 -34.97 39.21
N PHE A 856 -15.95 -34.70 40.28
CA PHE A 856 -15.54 -33.33 40.68
C PHE A 856 -14.19 -33.35 41.43
N SER A 857 -13.50 -32.20 41.50
CA SER A 857 -12.10 -32.08 41.95
C SER A 857 -11.89 -30.90 42.90
N PRO A 858 -12.03 -31.07 44.23
CA PRO A 858 -11.79 -29.99 45.18
C PRO A 858 -10.29 -29.78 45.48
N ASP A 859 -9.52 -29.36 44.47
CA ASP A 859 -8.08 -29.05 44.59
C ASP A 859 -7.76 -27.55 44.76
N GLY A 860 -8.79 -26.70 44.67
CA GLY A 860 -8.73 -25.27 44.97
C GLY A 860 -8.30 -24.41 43.79
N ASP A 861 -8.41 -24.91 42.55
CA ASP A 861 -8.12 -24.15 41.33
C ASP A 861 -9.28 -23.23 40.86
N GLY A 862 -10.43 -23.33 41.50
CA GLY A 862 -11.67 -22.59 41.21
C GLY A 862 -12.59 -23.29 40.21
N VAL A 863 -12.28 -24.51 39.77
CA VAL A 863 -13.07 -25.31 38.83
C VAL A 863 -13.48 -26.68 39.42
N ASN A 864 -14.79 -26.96 39.44
CA ASN A 864 -15.37 -28.23 39.93
C ASN A 864 -15.05 -28.55 41.40
N GLU A 865 -14.99 -27.55 42.26
CA GLU A 865 -14.77 -27.68 43.71
C GLU A 865 -15.94 -28.34 44.42
N TYR A 866 -17.13 -28.17 43.85
CA TYR A 866 -18.38 -28.60 44.44
C TYR A 866 -19.11 -29.57 43.52
N PHE A 867 -19.86 -30.48 44.11
CA PHE A 867 -20.76 -31.36 43.40
C PHE A 867 -22.05 -30.61 43.04
N VAL A 868 -22.09 -29.99 41.87
CA VAL A 868 -23.22 -29.18 41.39
C VAL A 868 -24.17 -30.05 40.55
N ILE A 869 -25.46 -30.04 40.89
CA ILE A 869 -26.54 -30.65 40.11
C ILE A 869 -27.37 -29.51 39.52
N GLU A 870 -27.36 -29.37 38.19
CA GLU A 870 -28.16 -28.35 37.50
C GLU A 870 -29.63 -28.78 37.42
N GLY A 871 -30.55 -27.83 37.56
CA GLY A 871 -31.99 -28.05 37.57
C GLY A 871 -32.56 -28.34 38.95
N ILE A 872 -31.72 -28.55 39.97
CA ILE A 872 -32.18 -28.80 41.35
C ILE A 872 -32.72 -27.54 42.01
N GLU A 873 -32.29 -26.36 41.57
CA GLU A 873 -32.72 -25.05 42.06
C GLU A 873 -34.19 -24.73 41.74
N ARG A 874 -34.74 -25.35 40.68
CA ARG A 874 -36.17 -25.27 40.32
C ARG A 874 -37.07 -26.05 41.28
N LEU A 875 -36.48 -26.89 42.14
CA LEU A 875 -37.21 -27.63 43.17
C LEU A 875 -37.02 -26.96 44.53
N GLN A 876 -38.11 -26.40 45.05
CA GLN A 876 -38.11 -25.70 46.34
C GLN A 876 -37.74 -26.61 47.54
N ASP A 877 -37.90 -27.94 47.39
CA ASP A 877 -37.53 -28.96 48.36
C ASP A 877 -36.83 -30.15 47.68
N ASN A 878 -35.72 -30.61 48.23
CA ASN A 878 -34.99 -31.81 47.78
C ASN A 878 -34.04 -32.29 48.91
N ASP A 879 -33.61 -33.55 48.94
CA ASP A 879 -32.62 -34.04 49.92
C ASP A 879 -31.55 -34.91 49.25
N ILE A 880 -30.26 -34.77 49.63
CA ILE A 880 -29.17 -35.62 49.14
C ILE A 880 -28.42 -36.36 50.25
N LEU A 881 -28.05 -37.62 49.98
CA LEU A 881 -27.21 -38.47 50.83
C LEU A 881 -26.07 -39.06 50.01
N ILE A 882 -24.86 -39.15 50.57
CA ILE A 882 -23.66 -39.65 49.88
C ILE A 882 -22.92 -40.67 50.74
N PHE A 883 -22.46 -41.76 50.11
CA PHE A 883 -21.86 -42.93 50.73
C PHE A 883 -20.50 -43.27 50.12
N ASN A 884 -19.57 -43.77 50.93
CA ASN A 884 -18.31 -44.35 50.43
C ASN A 884 -18.52 -45.77 49.86
N ARG A 885 -17.47 -46.32 49.23
CA ARG A 885 -17.52 -47.67 48.62
C ARG A 885 -17.85 -48.83 49.58
N TRP A 886 -17.75 -48.62 50.89
CA TRP A 886 -18.12 -49.62 51.90
C TRP A 886 -19.55 -49.44 52.42
N GLY A 887 -20.31 -48.50 51.84
CA GLY A 887 -21.69 -48.20 52.22
C GLY A 887 -21.84 -47.34 53.46
N SER A 888 -20.77 -46.69 53.93
CA SER A 888 -20.86 -45.74 55.06
C SER A 888 -21.22 -44.35 54.55
N GLU A 889 -22.22 -43.70 55.16
CA GLU A 889 -22.60 -42.31 54.85
C GLU A 889 -21.44 -41.37 55.17
N VAL A 890 -21.12 -40.49 54.24
CA VAL A 890 -20.06 -39.49 54.37
C VAL A 890 -20.59 -38.07 54.29
N PHE A 891 -21.74 -37.83 53.65
CA PHE A 891 -22.37 -36.51 53.58
C PHE A 891 -23.88 -36.63 53.45
N ARG A 892 -24.60 -35.67 54.04
CA ARG A 892 -26.04 -35.49 53.88
C ARG A 892 -26.40 -34.02 53.93
N MET A 893 -27.35 -33.62 53.09
CA MET A 893 -27.95 -32.29 53.15
C MET A 893 -29.43 -32.35 52.77
N ASN A 894 -30.24 -31.68 53.59
CA ASN A 894 -31.64 -31.40 53.24
C ASN A 894 -31.68 -30.03 52.58
N LYS A 895 -32.46 -29.89 51.51
CA LYS A 895 -32.40 -28.80 50.53
C LYS A 895 -30.98 -28.65 49.99
N TYR A 896 -30.57 -29.60 49.16
CA TYR A 896 -29.25 -29.54 48.57
C TYR A 896 -29.13 -28.29 47.68
N ASP A 897 -28.11 -27.50 47.98
CA ASP A 897 -27.83 -26.19 47.40
C ASP A 897 -26.53 -26.20 46.59
N ASN A 898 -26.12 -27.38 46.11
CA ASN A 898 -24.90 -27.58 45.32
C ASN A 898 -23.59 -27.25 46.05
N SER A 899 -23.57 -27.32 47.39
CA SER A 899 -22.44 -26.88 48.21
C SER A 899 -21.46 -27.97 48.68
N TRP A 900 -21.61 -29.24 48.27
CA TRP A 900 -20.73 -30.30 48.78
C TRP A 900 -19.35 -30.31 48.11
N ASN A 901 -18.27 -30.15 48.90
CA ASN A 901 -16.89 -30.05 48.42
C ASN A 901 -16.02 -31.28 48.69
N GLY A 902 -16.62 -32.46 48.85
CA GLY A 902 -15.86 -33.71 49.04
C GLY A 902 -15.33 -33.92 50.46
N LYS A 903 -15.70 -33.10 51.44
CA LYS A 903 -15.37 -33.34 52.86
C LYS A 903 -16.41 -34.25 53.52
N SER A 904 -15.93 -35.15 54.38
CA SER A 904 -16.79 -36.02 55.17
C SER A 904 -17.38 -35.25 56.34
N GLN A 905 -18.67 -35.44 56.62
CA GLN A 905 -19.31 -35.00 57.85
C GLN A 905 -19.17 -36.04 58.99
N ASN A 906 -18.69 -37.26 58.70
CA ASN A 906 -18.60 -38.37 59.66
C ASN A 906 -17.13 -38.77 59.96
N SER A 907 -16.73 -38.77 61.24
CA SER A 907 -15.35 -38.98 61.74
C SER A 907 -14.88 -40.46 61.72
N LEU A 908 -14.60 -41.03 60.54
CA LEU A 908 -14.13 -42.41 60.35
C LEU A 908 -12.77 -42.50 59.62
N ASN A 909 -11.69 -41.95 60.20
CA ASN A 909 -10.35 -42.53 60.37
C ASN A 909 -9.19 -41.50 60.43
N VAL A 910 -8.12 -41.97 61.07
CA VAL A 910 -6.78 -41.37 61.25
C VAL A 910 -6.24 -40.79 59.93
N GLY A 911 -6.27 -39.47 59.76
CA GLY A 911 -5.76 -38.78 58.56
C GLY A 911 -6.36 -37.39 58.28
N GLY A 912 -7.57 -37.07 58.76
CA GLY A 912 -8.25 -35.77 58.56
C GLY A 912 -9.70 -35.93 58.07
N ASP A 913 -10.43 -34.82 57.90
CA ASP A 913 -11.84 -34.79 57.42
C ASP A 913 -11.97 -34.88 55.88
N GLU A 914 -10.85 -34.85 55.18
CA GLU A 914 -10.79 -34.98 53.71
C GLU A 914 -10.99 -36.44 53.30
N LEU A 915 -11.99 -36.67 52.46
CA LEU A 915 -12.24 -37.97 51.89
C LEU A 915 -11.16 -38.27 50.85
N PRO A 916 -10.58 -39.49 50.81
CA PRO A 916 -9.60 -39.84 49.81
C PRO A 916 -10.22 -39.90 48.42
N SER A 917 -9.41 -39.67 47.38
CA SER A 917 -9.85 -39.82 46.00
C SER A 917 -10.40 -41.23 45.74
N GLY A 918 -11.56 -41.30 45.10
CA GLY A 918 -12.27 -42.55 44.87
C GLY A 918 -13.74 -42.35 44.50
N THR A 919 -14.42 -43.47 44.24
CA THR A 919 -15.85 -43.46 43.90
C THR A 919 -16.73 -43.44 45.16
N TYR A 920 -17.70 -42.55 45.15
CA TYR A 920 -18.79 -42.38 46.13
C TYR A 920 -20.14 -42.56 45.43
N PHE A 921 -21.20 -42.83 46.19
CA PHE A 921 -22.55 -43.07 45.67
C PHE A 921 -23.52 -42.10 46.30
N TYR A 922 -24.48 -41.57 45.53
CA TYR A 922 -25.49 -40.64 46.04
C TYR A 922 -26.92 -41.14 45.86
N LEU A 923 -27.81 -40.67 46.74
CA LEU A 923 -29.27 -40.74 46.63
C LEU A 923 -29.80 -39.31 46.74
N LEU A 924 -30.52 -38.84 45.72
CA LEU A 924 -31.16 -37.53 45.67
C LEU A 924 -32.68 -37.72 45.61
N ASP A 925 -33.39 -37.32 46.67
CA ASP A 925 -34.85 -37.32 46.74
C ASP A 925 -35.36 -35.94 46.33
N THR A 926 -36.04 -35.85 45.17
CA THR A 926 -36.56 -34.59 44.63
C THR A 926 -37.82 -34.10 45.34
N LYS A 927 -38.39 -34.86 46.27
CA LYS A 927 -39.67 -34.57 46.95
C LYS A 927 -40.89 -34.37 46.06
N THR A 928 -40.75 -34.52 44.75
CA THR A 928 -41.85 -34.48 43.78
C THR A 928 -42.32 -35.89 43.43
N VAL A 929 -43.60 -36.01 43.08
CA VAL A 929 -44.16 -37.27 42.56
C VAL A 929 -43.65 -37.52 41.14
N LYS A 930 -43.45 -36.44 40.36
CA LYS A 930 -43.02 -36.50 38.96
C LYS A 930 -41.64 -37.12 38.75
N TYR A 931 -40.63 -36.77 39.56
CA TYR A 931 -39.25 -37.25 39.38
C TYR A 931 -38.78 -38.25 40.45
N GLY A 932 -39.38 -38.24 41.65
CA GLY A 932 -39.07 -39.21 42.71
C GLY A 932 -37.61 -39.16 43.19
N VAL A 933 -37.02 -40.34 43.47
CA VAL A 933 -35.64 -40.46 44.00
C VAL A 933 -34.67 -40.89 42.90
N LEU A 934 -33.67 -40.05 42.63
CA LEU A 934 -32.56 -40.28 41.73
C LEU A 934 -31.37 -40.92 42.49
N LYS A 935 -30.59 -41.76 41.81
CA LYS A 935 -29.44 -42.46 42.42
C LYS A 935 -28.30 -42.63 41.41
N GLY A 936 -27.06 -42.52 41.87
CA GLY A 936 -25.90 -42.61 41.01
C GLY A 936 -24.58 -42.72 41.76
N TYR A 937 -23.49 -42.49 41.05
CA TYR A 937 -22.13 -42.46 41.59
C TYR A 937 -21.42 -41.17 41.18
N ILE A 938 -20.43 -40.79 41.96
CA ILE A 938 -19.58 -39.62 41.74
C ILE A 938 -18.13 -40.01 42.05
N TYR A 939 -17.21 -39.67 41.18
CA TYR A 939 -15.78 -39.84 41.43
C TYR A 939 -15.19 -38.55 42.01
N LEU A 940 -14.66 -38.65 43.23
CA LEU A 940 -13.94 -37.57 43.89
C LEU A 940 -12.45 -37.72 43.57
N LYS A 941 -11.83 -36.65 43.05
CA LYS A 941 -10.38 -36.57 42.85
C LYS A 941 -9.84 -35.41 43.70
N ASN A 942 -8.89 -35.68 44.59
CA ASN A 942 -8.28 -34.63 45.42
C ASN A 942 -6.96 -34.17 44.83
#